data_AF-A0A815J5P8-F1
#
_entry.id   AF-A0A815J5P8-F1
#
_cell.length_a   1.000
_cell.length_b   1.000
_cell.length_c   1.000
_cell.angle_alpha   90.00
_cell.angle_beta   90.00
_cell.angle_gamma   90.00
#
_symmetry.space_group_name_H-M   'P 1'
#
loop_
_entity.id
_entity.type
_entity.pdbx_description
1 polymer ?
#
loop_
_entity_poly.entity_id
_entity_poly.type
_entity_poly.pdbx_seq_one_letter_code
_entity_poly.pdbx_strand_id
1 'polypeptide(L)'
;MFSDPAFFRLILAHPNRHNYDLGSLQYVGVGATSVQPDFLRMLETELHIGRTGQEYGLTESGNFLTSSLYVDHNDNRRHTSLGRCLPHIELKIVNNDGTTLPIGSEGEIWARGYSIMRGYYNDPEQTIEAINNSGWLRTGDIATMDEEGYLFFVGRKKDMIIQSGLNIYPLEIERAIYEHPSVAEVHVFGIPDPLMDEVYLCLIFSSLAWNNIGHIHWEPWIPQIFTHILRSFSLPIGKMQMSLEEYNPIVSTSTKWIIAMIGNGSSCLQYLRDLLIAMKSFYHPSNTGAFQKDLVEFILGLAQNFVDRVHLERTSRPVWFFAPLESYRLTEQDITDFVNCMKDYAFISIFNKDYTEEAAKTCKYLSILRPELIIPSIVEKHFSSIDSMIEPHRFTSIMTCLTHIARQIVQQTSAYSQGQIYVLPLLMSVLPGIDLNDLEKTSVTLEFLDTILMLITCVDCSSAVNIRNDLTEKIREKVIDFVSGVCLSSRARDIASGLVQALVKGNPVETLKYLMPKTCESIENILNHSESTILLTDYKGDIELTWYLILFAELVHARGDALMIYKPMIMSVFRQCIHFINKNSYETIAHAVEHLLESLTHVYPIDYRLTVENIDEPFVDFLPIRAWGQYVDFDKLQVQFHIPNDDEIDFACEFVNTFIYPELTLLNEKGLKISNDERLRSLTIIQSIAVGCFRMIPRIESEQIQNL
;
A
#
# COMPACT_ATOMS: atom_id res chain seq x y z
N MET A 1 32.84 -13.86 -14.10
CA MET A 1 31.68 -13.13 -13.53
C MET A 1 32.17 -11.82 -12.95
N PHE A 2 31.37 -10.76 -13.01
CA PHE A 2 31.67 -9.48 -12.37
C PHE A 2 30.45 -9.02 -11.57
N SER A 3 30.66 -8.55 -10.34
CA SER A 3 29.62 -7.95 -9.51
C SER A 3 30.25 -7.12 -8.38
N ASP A 4 29.41 -6.38 -7.65
CA ASP A 4 29.84 -5.66 -6.45
C ASP A 4 30.02 -6.63 -5.25
N PRO A 5 30.74 -6.21 -4.19
CA PRO A 5 30.97 -7.04 -3.01
C PRO A 5 29.69 -7.49 -2.29
N ALA A 6 28.62 -6.68 -2.27
CA ALA A 6 27.40 -7.00 -1.50
C ALA A 6 26.71 -8.23 -2.10
N PHE A 7 26.67 -8.35 -3.43
CA PHE A 7 26.19 -9.56 -4.10
C PHE A 7 26.93 -10.82 -3.66
N PHE A 8 28.26 -10.79 -3.62
CA PHE A 8 29.07 -11.93 -3.20
C PHE A 8 28.95 -12.22 -1.70
N ARG A 9 28.74 -11.21 -0.85
CA ARG A 9 28.43 -11.39 0.58
C ARG A 9 27.11 -12.13 0.77
N LEU A 10 26.10 -11.84 -0.05
CA LEU A 10 24.84 -12.59 -0.04
C LEU A 10 25.06 -14.05 -0.43
N ILE A 11 25.89 -14.35 -1.43
CA ILE A 11 26.21 -15.75 -1.77
C ILE A 11 26.91 -16.44 -0.60
N LEU A 12 27.91 -15.78 0.00
CA LEU A 12 28.68 -16.32 1.12
C LEU A 12 27.85 -16.57 2.36
N ALA A 13 26.85 -15.74 2.65
CA ALA A 13 26.07 -15.94 3.86
C ALA A 13 24.87 -16.91 3.63
N HIS A 14 24.56 -17.30 2.39
CA HIS A 14 23.43 -18.16 2.07
C HIS A 14 23.57 -19.55 2.76
N PRO A 15 22.56 -20.01 3.54
CA PRO A 15 22.69 -21.19 4.39
C PRO A 15 22.89 -22.49 3.60
N ASN A 16 22.29 -22.57 2.42
CA ASN A 16 22.42 -23.74 1.53
C ASN A 16 23.51 -23.57 0.48
N ARG A 17 24.44 -22.61 0.61
CA ARG A 17 25.46 -22.35 -0.42
C ARG A 17 26.29 -23.58 -0.78
N HIS A 18 26.58 -24.43 0.21
CA HIS A 18 27.34 -25.66 0.02
C HIS A 18 26.60 -26.75 -0.79
N ASN A 19 25.30 -26.58 -1.06
CA ASN A 19 24.53 -27.51 -1.89
C ASN A 19 24.70 -27.24 -3.39
N TYR A 20 25.38 -26.16 -3.76
CA TYR A 20 25.58 -25.76 -5.15
C TYR A 20 27.06 -25.88 -5.52
N ASP A 21 27.33 -26.55 -6.65
CA ASP A 21 28.68 -26.63 -7.21
C ASP A 21 29.00 -25.37 -8.01
N LEU A 22 29.94 -24.56 -7.49
CA LEU A 22 30.45 -23.36 -8.14
C LEU A 22 31.81 -23.59 -8.83
N GLY A 23 32.28 -24.84 -8.95
CA GLY A 23 33.60 -25.18 -9.49
C GLY A 23 33.83 -24.78 -10.95
N SER A 24 32.77 -24.51 -11.72
CA SER A 24 32.89 -23.93 -13.07
C SER A 24 33.26 -22.44 -13.07
N LEU A 25 33.21 -21.76 -11.92
CA LEU A 25 33.48 -20.32 -11.79
C LEU A 25 34.98 -20.06 -11.69
N GLN A 26 35.61 -19.85 -12.85
CA GLN A 26 37.07 -19.71 -12.93
C GLN A 26 37.58 -18.30 -12.57
N TYR A 27 36.82 -17.25 -12.90
CA TYR A 27 37.23 -15.85 -12.75
C TYR A 27 36.11 -15.00 -12.18
N VAL A 28 36.40 -14.28 -11.09
CA VAL A 28 35.48 -13.33 -10.46
C VAL A 28 36.17 -11.98 -10.29
N GLY A 29 35.72 -11.01 -11.07
CA GLY A 29 36.03 -9.60 -10.86
C GLY A 29 35.09 -9.00 -9.82
N VAL A 30 35.62 -8.23 -8.90
CA VAL A 30 34.84 -7.47 -7.92
C VAL A 30 35.20 -6.00 -8.06
N GLY A 31 34.19 -5.11 -8.07
CA GLY A 31 34.42 -3.69 -8.26
C GLY A 31 33.24 -2.83 -7.85
N ALA A 32 33.13 -1.63 -8.42
CA ALA A 32 32.13 -0.59 -8.13
C ALA A 32 32.25 0.11 -6.75
N THR A 33 32.83 -0.56 -5.75
CA THR A 33 33.17 0.03 -4.44
C THR A 33 34.51 -0.52 -3.94
N SER A 34 35.01 0.02 -2.83
CA SER A 34 36.22 -0.44 -2.17
C SER A 34 36.08 -1.91 -1.76
N VAL A 35 37.05 -2.74 -2.15
CA VAL A 35 37.07 -4.17 -1.82
C VAL A 35 38.21 -4.47 -0.85
N GLN A 36 37.90 -5.19 0.23
CA GLN A 36 38.93 -5.62 1.19
C GLN A 36 39.71 -6.82 0.63
N PRO A 37 41.05 -6.86 0.74
CA PRO A 37 41.85 -7.97 0.23
C PRO A 37 41.46 -9.34 0.81
N ASP A 38 41.09 -9.40 2.09
CA ASP A 38 40.65 -10.65 2.74
C ASP A 38 39.30 -11.14 2.23
N PHE A 39 38.43 -10.24 1.76
CA PHE A 39 37.16 -10.63 1.17
C PHE A 39 37.38 -11.42 -0.13
N LEU A 40 38.32 -10.99 -0.98
CA LEU A 40 38.67 -11.69 -2.21
C LEU A 40 39.27 -13.08 -1.92
N ARG A 41 40.17 -13.17 -0.93
CA ARG A 41 40.70 -14.46 -0.46
C ARG A 41 39.60 -15.38 0.05
N MET A 42 38.65 -14.84 0.82
CA MET A 42 37.50 -15.60 1.32
C MET A 42 36.63 -16.14 0.19
N LEU A 43 36.43 -15.39 -0.91
CA LEU A 43 35.71 -15.90 -2.08
C LEU A 43 36.43 -17.07 -2.74
N GLU A 44 37.76 -17.02 -2.86
CA GLU A 44 38.56 -18.13 -3.40
C GLU A 44 38.44 -19.38 -2.51
N THR A 45 38.47 -19.22 -1.18
CA THR A 45 38.44 -20.34 -0.25
C THR A 45 37.04 -20.92 -0.03
N GLU A 46 36.04 -20.07 0.23
CA GLU A 46 34.69 -20.49 0.63
C GLU A 46 33.80 -20.86 -0.56
N LEU A 47 34.01 -20.24 -1.72
CA LEU A 47 33.24 -20.54 -2.94
C LEU A 47 34.05 -21.35 -3.96
N HIS A 48 35.29 -21.74 -3.63
CA HIS A 48 36.20 -22.51 -4.48
C HIS A 48 36.41 -21.88 -5.87
N ILE A 49 36.42 -20.54 -5.93
CA ILE A 49 36.64 -19.79 -7.16
C ILE A 49 38.12 -19.87 -7.56
N GLY A 50 38.40 -20.15 -8.83
CA GLY A 50 39.78 -20.32 -9.31
C GLY A 50 40.64 -19.06 -9.17
N ARG A 51 40.08 -17.89 -9.45
CA ARG A 51 40.78 -16.61 -9.36
C ARG A 51 39.83 -15.44 -9.09
N THR A 52 40.20 -14.60 -8.14
CA THR A 52 39.52 -13.33 -7.86
C THR A 52 40.45 -12.14 -8.06
N GLY A 53 39.88 -10.97 -8.29
CA GLY A 53 40.62 -9.73 -8.47
C GLY A 53 39.70 -8.52 -8.49
N GLN A 54 40.30 -7.34 -8.34
CA GLN A 54 39.62 -6.07 -8.40
C GLN A 54 39.61 -5.53 -9.83
N GLU A 55 38.50 -4.94 -10.24
CA GLU A 55 38.40 -4.20 -11.50
C GLU A 55 37.91 -2.79 -11.21
N TYR A 56 38.68 -1.79 -11.64
CA TYR A 56 38.43 -0.38 -11.37
C TYR A 56 38.08 0.35 -12.65
N GLY A 57 37.03 1.17 -12.60
CA GLY A 57 36.59 2.04 -13.67
C GLY A 57 35.40 2.88 -13.22
N LEU A 58 35.03 3.84 -14.06
CA LEU A 58 33.89 4.72 -13.89
C LEU A 58 32.93 4.52 -15.05
N THR A 59 31.68 4.95 -14.90
CA THR A 59 30.74 4.99 -16.03
C THR A 59 31.31 5.87 -17.15
N GLU A 60 31.95 6.98 -16.79
CA GLU A 60 32.62 7.93 -17.67
C GLU A 60 33.85 7.36 -18.38
N SER A 61 34.45 6.28 -17.86
CA SER A 61 35.55 5.60 -18.54
C SER A 61 35.08 4.54 -19.54
N GLY A 62 33.77 4.29 -19.65
CA GLY A 62 33.12 3.38 -20.61
C GLY A 62 33.46 1.88 -20.45
N ASN A 63 34.52 1.56 -19.73
CA ASN A 63 34.99 0.23 -19.37
C ASN A 63 35.91 0.34 -18.13
N PHE A 64 36.40 -0.78 -17.63
CA PHE A 64 37.47 -0.80 -16.63
C PHE A 64 38.73 -0.09 -17.15
N LEU A 65 39.38 0.67 -16.27
CA LEU A 65 40.68 1.30 -16.47
C LEU A 65 41.81 0.37 -16.07
N THR A 66 41.64 -0.36 -14.96
CA THR A 66 42.59 -1.35 -14.46
C THR A 66 41.92 -2.63 -14.03
N SER A 67 42.67 -3.73 -14.04
CA SER A 67 42.21 -5.03 -13.53
C SER A 67 43.36 -5.78 -12.89
N SER A 68 43.17 -6.21 -11.64
CA SER A 68 44.13 -7.06 -10.92
C SER A 68 43.94 -8.55 -11.22
N LEU A 69 42.89 -8.94 -11.96
CA LEU A 69 42.67 -10.35 -12.36
C LEU A 69 43.80 -10.93 -13.21
N TYR A 70 44.54 -10.08 -13.92
CA TYR A 70 45.67 -10.48 -14.75
C TYR A 70 46.99 -10.61 -13.97
N VAL A 71 47.00 -10.31 -12.67
CA VAL A 71 48.17 -10.42 -11.79
C VAL A 71 48.41 -11.86 -11.41
N ASP A 72 49.66 -12.30 -11.46
CA ASP A 72 50.07 -13.68 -11.18
C ASP A 72 49.49 -14.23 -9.88
N HIS A 73 49.16 -15.52 -9.88
CA HIS A 73 48.35 -16.10 -8.81
C HIS A 73 49.01 -15.99 -7.42
N ASN A 74 50.34 -16.03 -7.37
CA ASN A 74 51.11 -15.98 -6.13
C ASN A 74 51.50 -14.56 -5.71
N ASP A 75 51.14 -13.54 -6.49
CA ASP A 75 51.46 -12.15 -6.18
C ASP A 75 50.30 -11.51 -5.41
N ASN A 76 50.60 -11.10 -4.16
CA ASN A 76 49.62 -10.50 -3.26
C ASN A 76 48.99 -9.21 -3.81
N ARG A 77 49.65 -8.53 -4.77
CA ARG A 77 49.10 -7.35 -5.46
C ARG A 77 47.81 -7.66 -6.20
N ARG A 78 47.51 -8.93 -6.50
CA ARG A 78 46.20 -9.35 -7.03
C ARG A 78 45.05 -8.93 -6.10
N HIS A 79 45.22 -9.07 -4.79
CA HIS A 79 44.18 -8.75 -3.82
C HIS A 79 44.30 -7.32 -3.27
N THR A 80 45.51 -6.75 -3.23
CA THR A 80 45.77 -5.46 -2.57
C THR A 80 45.81 -4.25 -3.51
N SER A 81 45.94 -4.45 -4.83
CA SER A 81 45.95 -3.37 -5.82
C SER A 81 44.70 -3.38 -6.70
N LEU A 82 44.44 -2.26 -7.38
CA LEU A 82 43.47 -2.17 -8.48
C LEU A 82 43.99 -2.79 -9.78
N GLY A 83 45.21 -3.32 -9.77
CA GLY A 83 45.90 -3.87 -10.94
C GLY A 83 46.62 -2.81 -11.77
N ARG A 84 47.01 -3.22 -12.99
CA ARG A 84 47.67 -2.34 -13.97
C ARG A 84 46.66 -1.80 -14.97
N CYS A 85 47.05 -0.73 -15.64
CA CYS A 85 46.33 -0.15 -16.76
C CYS A 85 46.03 -1.20 -17.84
N LEU A 86 44.79 -1.25 -18.33
CA LEU A 86 44.40 -2.10 -19.44
C LEU A 86 45.03 -1.62 -20.76
N PRO A 87 45.14 -2.50 -21.78
CA PRO A 87 45.71 -2.13 -23.07
C PRO A 87 45.03 -0.91 -23.69
N HIS A 88 45.84 -0.02 -24.29
CA HIS A 88 45.38 1.20 -24.98
C HIS A 88 44.70 2.25 -24.07
N ILE A 89 44.91 2.15 -22.75
CA ILE A 89 44.55 3.16 -21.76
C ILE A 89 45.86 3.73 -21.18
N GLU A 90 45.83 5.01 -20.83
CA GLU A 90 46.89 5.74 -20.16
C GLU A 90 46.38 6.25 -18.81
N LEU A 91 47.20 6.08 -17.77
CA LEU A 91 46.93 6.56 -16.42
C LEU A 91 48.08 7.40 -15.91
N LYS A 92 47.78 8.43 -15.12
CA LYS A 92 48.77 9.19 -14.37
C LYS A 92 48.20 9.61 -13.02
N ILE A 93 49.09 9.80 -12.04
CA ILE A 93 48.76 10.38 -10.75
C ILE A 93 49.15 11.86 -10.77
N VAL A 94 48.23 12.75 -10.40
CA VAL A 94 48.44 14.20 -10.43
C VAL A 94 48.17 14.86 -9.09
N ASN A 95 48.80 16.02 -8.87
CA ASN A 95 48.46 16.89 -7.74
C ASN A 95 47.22 17.75 -8.03
N ASN A 96 46.83 18.59 -7.07
CA ASN A 96 45.67 19.50 -7.21
C ASN A 96 45.81 20.51 -8.37
N ASP A 97 47.03 20.83 -8.79
CA ASP A 97 47.30 21.73 -9.92
C ASP A 97 47.29 21.00 -11.28
N GLY A 98 47.07 19.68 -11.30
CA GLY A 98 47.06 18.84 -12.50
C GLY A 98 48.45 18.44 -13.01
N THR A 99 49.51 18.68 -12.23
CA THR A 99 50.88 18.26 -12.55
C THR A 99 51.10 16.81 -12.20
N THR A 100 51.75 16.05 -13.08
CA THR A 100 52.07 14.63 -12.85
C THR A 100 53.05 14.48 -11.71
N LEU A 101 52.74 13.60 -10.77
CA LEU A 101 53.55 13.33 -9.58
C LEU A 101 54.55 12.17 -9.81
N PRO A 102 55.65 12.12 -9.03
CA PRO A 102 56.56 10.97 -9.02
C PRO A 102 55.87 9.68 -8.54
N ILE A 103 56.37 8.52 -9.00
CA ILE A 103 55.95 7.18 -8.52
C ILE A 103 55.97 7.11 -6.99
N GLY A 104 54.97 6.46 -6.41
CA GLY A 104 54.74 6.35 -4.96
C GLY A 104 54.05 7.54 -4.31
N SER A 105 53.89 8.67 -5.00
CA SER A 105 53.18 9.83 -4.46
C SER A 105 51.66 9.64 -4.49
N GLU A 106 50.96 10.17 -3.48
CA GLU A 106 49.50 10.22 -3.46
C GLU A 106 48.97 11.37 -4.31
N GLY A 107 48.00 11.08 -5.16
CA GLY A 107 47.33 12.09 -5.98
C GLY A 107 46.11 11.55 -6.71
N GLU A 108 45.47 12.41 -7.49
CA GLU A 108 44.28 12.05 -8.26
C GLU A 108 44.65 11.21 -9.49
N ILE A 109 43.88 10.15 -9.75
CA ILE A 109 44.01 9.37 -10.98
C ILE A 109 43.41 10.16 -12.14
N TRP A 110 44.20 10.42 -13.18
CA TRP A 110 43.70 10.90 -14.45
C TRP A 110 43.85 9.82 -15.52
N ALA A 111 42.80 9.61 -16.31
CA ALA A 111 42.73 8.56 -17.31
C ALA A 111 42.50 9.08 -18.71
N ARG A 112 43.12 8.46 -19.71
CA ARG A 112 42.91 8.76 -21.13
C ARG A 112 42.92 7.47 -21.94
N GLY A 113 42.06 7.35 -22.92
CA GLY A 113 42.02 6.15 -23.76
C GLY A 113 40.80 6.11 -24.66
N TYR A 114 40.69 5.04 -25.44
CA TYR A 114 39.59 4.85 -26.40
C TYR A 114 38.22 4.67 -25.74
N SER A 115 38.19 4.26 -24.46
CA SER A 115 36.96 3.94 -23.73
C SER A 115 36.33 5.15 -23.03
N ILE A 116 37.09 6.25 -22.87
CA ILE A 116 36.59 7.46 -22.19
C ILE A 116 35.39 8.03 -22.95
N MET A 117 34.35 8.41 -22.21
CA MET A 117 33.12 8.98 -22.76
C MET A 117 33.40 10.22 -23.63
N ARG A 118 32.42 10.55 -24.49
CA ARG A 118 32.49 11.80 -25.28
C ARG A 118 32.16 13.05 -24.46
N GLY A 119 31.38 12.89 -23.40
CA GLY A 119 30.86 13.96 -22.55
C GLY A 119 29.47 13.63 -22.01
N TYR A 120 28.99 14.47 -21.10
CA TYR A 120 27.66 14.37 -20.53
C TYR A 120 26.60 14.93 -21.50
N TYR A 121 25.43 14.28 -21.56
CA TYR A 121 24.36 14.65 -22.48
C TYR A 121 23.78 16.03 -22.12
N ASN A 122 23.79 16.97 -23.08
CA ASN A 122 23.35 18.36 -22.90
C ASN A 122 24.03 19.14 -21.76
N ASP A 123 25.21 18.70 -21.31
CA ASP A 123 25.97 19.38 -20.25
C ASP A 123 27.44 19.58 -20.65
N PRO A 124 27.73 20.60 -21.49
CA PRO A 124 29.08 20.89 -21.92
C PRO A 124 29.96 21.44 -20.78
N GLU A 125 29.37 22.10 -19.77
CA GLU A 125 30.12 22.67 -18.65
C GLU A 125 30.71 21.56 -17.78
N GLN A 126 29.88 20.61 -17.35
CA GLN A 126 30.33 19.45 -16.60
C GLN A 126 31.28 18.56 -17.42
N THR A 127 31.09 18.50 -18.74
CA THR A 127 32.00 17.79 -19.64
C THR A 127 33.42 18.38 -19.63
N ILE A 128 33.55 19.71 -19.67
CA ILE A 128 34.85 20.40 -19.62
C ILE A 128 35.49 20.29 -18.22
N GLU A 129 34.67 20.22 -17.17
CA GLU A 129 35.16 19.99 -15.82
C GLU A 129 35.72 18.57 -15.63
N ALA A 130 35.03 17.56 -16.17
CA ALA A 130 35.41 16.15 -16.05
C ALA A 130 36.53 15.75 -17.02
N ILE A 131 36.53 16.25 -18.26
CA ILE A 131 37.52 15.92 -19.29
C ILE A 131 38.26 17.18 -19.71
N ASN A 132 39.57 17.20 -19.50
CA ASN A 132 40.37 18.35 -19.87
C ASN A 132 40.59 18.44 -21.40
N ASN A 133 41.10 19.59 -21.86
CA ASN A 133 41.38 19.86 -23.28
C ASN A 133 42.37 18.88 -23.95
N SER A 134 43.11 18.09 -23.16
CA SER A 134 44.05 17.07 -23.64
C SER A 134 43.46 15.65 -23.62
N GLY A 135 42.16 15.52 -23.35
CA GLY A 135 41.41 14.26 -23.33
C GLY A 135 41.57 13.42 -22.06
N TRP A 136 42.07 14.01 -20.97
CA TRP A 136 42.18 13.30 -19.69
C TRP A 136 40.90 13.46 -18.87
N LEU A 137 40.28 12.33 -18.52
CA LEU A 137 39.23 12.22 -17.52
C LEU A 137 39.83 12.38 -16.12
N ARG A 138 39.26 13.30 -15.33
CA ARG A 138 39.54 13.48 -13.90
C ARG A 138 38.61 12.56 -13.11
N THR A 139 39.15 11.53 -12.46
CA THR A 139 38.30 10.52 -11.80
C THR A 139 37.75 10.97 -10.46
N GLY A 140 38.40 11.95 -9.80
CA GLY A 140 38.11 12.30 -8.41
C GLY A 140 38.57 11.24 -7.37
N ASP A 141 39.22 10.17 -7.82
CA ASP A 141 39.76 9.10 -6.98
C ASP A 141 41.24 9.32 -6.70
N ILE A 142 41.66 9.13 -5.45
CA ILE A 142 43.03 9.28 -4.98
C ILE A 142 43.69 7.91 -4.90
N ALA A 143 44.90 7.81 -5.46
CA ALA A 143 45.69 6.59 -5.44
C ALA A 143 47.20 6.88 -5.44
N THR A 144 47.98 5.82 -5.18
CA THR A 144 49.41 5.76 -5.47
C THR A 144 49.67 4.75 -6.59
N MET A 145 50.81 4.91 -7.28
CA MET A 145 51.28 3.98 -8.31
C MET A 145 52.68 3.48 -7.95
N ASP A 146 52.94 2.18 -8.06
CA ASP A 146 54.27 1.60 -7.87
C ASP A 146 55.14 1.62 -9.15
N GLU A 147 56.40 1.21 -9.04
CA GLU A 147 57.36 1.18 -10.16
C GLU A 147 56.97 0.21 -11.29
N GLU A 148 56.12 -0.78 -11.00
CA GLU A 148 55.62 -1.76 -11.97
C GLU A 148 54.26 -1.35 -12.58
N GLY A 149 53.72 -0.20 -12.17
CA GLY A 149 52.49 0.40 -12.67
C GLY A 149 51.21 -0.12 -12.00
N TYR A 150 51.31 -0.78 -10.84
CA TYR A 150 50.14 -1.17 -10.04
C TYR A 150 49.58 0.04 -9.30
N LEU A 151 48.25 0.19 -9.37
CA LEU A 151 47.54 1.25 -8.67
C LEU A 151 47.00 0.78 -7.32
N PHE A 152 47.17 1.60 -6.28
CA PHE A 152 46.66 1.35 -4.94
C PHE A 152 45.68 2.45 -4.54
N PHE A 153 44.42 2.08 -4.32
CA PHE A 153 43.36 3.00 -3.95
C PHE A 153 43.54 3.53 -2.52
N VAL A 154 43.47 4.86 -2.37
CA VAL A 154 43.56 5.56 -1.09
C VAL A 154 42.19 6.04 -0.63
N GLY A 155 41.42 6.68 -1.51
CA GLY A 155 40.08 7.18 -1.18
C GLY A 155 39.50 8.08 -2.26
N ARG A 156 38.35 8.70 -1.98
CA ARG A 156 37.74 9.69 -2.87
C ARG A 156 37.99 11.10 -2.39
N LYS A 157 38.25 12.02 -3.32
CA LYS A 157 38.49 13.43 -3.03
C LYS A 157 37.30 14.10 -2.34
N LYS A 158 36.07 13.70 -2.67
CA LYS A 158 34.82 14.26 -2.11
C LYS A 158 34.48 13.71 -0.72
N ASP A 159 34.94 12.51 -0.38
CA ASP A 159 34.60 11.82 0.88
C ASP A 159 35.63 12.09 1.99
N MET A 160 36.70 12.82 1.67
CA MET A 160 37.78 13.15 2.58
C MET A 160 37.28 14.00 3.74
N ILE A 161 37.48 13.51 4.97
CA ILE A 161 37.13 14.21 6.20
C ILE A 161 38.32 15.10 6.57
N ILE A 162 38.07 16.40 6.77
CA ILE A 162 39.10 17.32 7.26
C ILE A 162 38.86 17.56 8.75
N GLN A 163 39.75 17.04 9.59
CA GLN A 163 39.72 17.27 11.04
C GLN A 163 40.98 17.99 11.48
N SER A 164 40.84 19.21 12.01
CA SER A 164 41.97 20.02 12.50
C SER A 164 43.10 20.22 11.48
N GLY A 165 42.78 20.25 10.18
CA GLY A 165 43.74 20.41 9.09
C GLY A 165 44.40 19.11 8.61
N LEU A 166 44.02 17.96 9.17
CA LEU A 166 44.42 16.64 8.70
C LEU A 166 43.40 16.09 7.70
N ASN A 167 43.89 15.54 6.60
CA ASN A 167 43.09 14.80 5.63
C ASN A 167 42.92 13.36 6.12
N ILE A 168 41.71 12.99 6.51
CA ILE A 168 41.35 11.66 6.98
C ILE A 168 40.51 11.00 5.89
N TYR A 169 40.99 9.88 5.37
CA TYR A 169 40.23 9.08 4.40
C TYR A 169 39.41 8.03 5.15
N PRO A 170 38.07 8.02 5.00
CA PRO A 170 37.21 7.05 5.68
C PRO A 170 37.65 5.60 5.53
N LEU A 171 38.14 5.23 4.33
CA LEU A 171 38.59 3.88 4.02
C LEU A 171 39.75 3.40 4.91
N GLU A 172 40.61 4.30 5.39
CA GLU A 172 41.70 3.94 6.30
C GLU A 172 41.15 3.47 7.66
N ILE A 173 40.15 4.18 8.18
CA ILE A 173 39.46 3.83 9.42
C ILE A 173 38.64 2.55 9.23
N GLU A 174 37.91 2.44 8.11
CA GLU A 174 37.15 1.24 7.76
C GLU A 174 38.05 0.00 7.74
N ARG A 175 39.22 0.06 7.09
CA ARG A 175 40.20 -1.04 7.06
C ARG A 175 40.63 -1.46 8.47
N ALA A 176 40.98 -0.50 9.32
CA ALA A 176 41.40 -0.78 10.70
C ALA A 176 40.28 -1.41 11.54
N ILE A 177 39.04 -0.93 11.41
CA ILE A 177 37.89 -1.49 12.15
C ILE A 177 37.56 -2.90 11.65
N TYR A 178 37.69 -3.14 10.35
CA TYR A 178 37.38 -4.44 9.73
C TYR A 178 38.32 -5.57 10.18
N GLU A 179 39.50 -5.27 10.72
CA GLU A 179 40.39 -6.28 11.31
C GLU A 179 39.78 -6.96 12.55
N HIS A 180 38.75 -6.36 13.17
CA HIS A 180 38.09 -6.92 14.33
C HIS A 180 37.15 -8.09 13.94
N PRO A 181 37.32 -9.32 14.49
CA PRO A 181 36.58 -10.51 14.05
C PRO A 181 35.05 -10.44 14.15
N SER A 182 34.52 -9.57 15.00
CA SER A 182 33.08 -9.36 15.18
C SER A 182 32.45 -8.38 14.19
N VAL A 183 33.25 -7.71 13.35
CA VAL A 183 32.77 -6.72 12.38
C VAL A 183 32.53 -7.39 11.04
N ALA A 184 31.26 -7.47 10.62
CA ALA A 184 30.90 -8.01 9.30
C ALA A 184 31.08 -6.98 8.17
N GLU A 185 30.81 -5.71 8.47
CA GLU A 185 30.91 -4.57 7.55
C GLU A 185 31.08 -3.27 8.34
N VAL A 186 31.73 -2.28 7.73
CA VAL A 186 31.94 -0.95 8.32
C VAL A 186 31.91 0.08 7.21
N HIS A 187 31.28 1.21 7.49
CA HIS A 187 31.35 2.39 6.65
C HIS A 187 31.60 3.62 7.53
N VAL A 188 32.50 4.49 7.10
CA VAL A 188 32.90 5.71 7.82
C VAL A 188 32.50 6.92 6.98
N PHE A 189 31.92 7.92 7.63
CA PHE A 189 31.58 9.19 6.98
C PHE A 189 31.76 10.34 7.96
N GLY A 190 32.03 11.52 7.43
CA GLY A 190 32.21 12.74 8.22
C GLY A 190 30.86 13.29 8.68
N ILE A 191 30.80 13.68 9.95
CA ILE A 191 29.64 14.32 10.55
C ILE A 191 30.00 15.80 10.79
N PRO A 192 29.39 16.78 10.10
CA PRO A 192 29.71 18.20 10.28
C PRO A 192 29.13 18.74 11.59
N ASP A 193 29.98 19.07 12.57
CA ASP A 193 29.54 19.61 13.86
C ASP A 193 29.36 21.13 13.83
N PRO A 194 28.15 21.63 14.13
CA PRO A 194 28.09 22.65 15.19
C PRO A 194 27.00 22.51 16.27
N LEU A 195 25.95 21.66 16.14
CA LEU A 195 24.88 21.50 17.18
C LEU A 195 23.77 20.43 16.92
N MET A 196 23.77 19.59 15.88
CA MET A 196 22.71 18.57 15.64
C MET A 196 23.14 17.37 14.76
N ASP A 197 23.15 16.14 15.33
CA ASP A 197 23.30 14.86 14.58
C ASP A 197 22.60 13.63 15.21
N GLU A 198 21.85 13.76 16.32
CA GLU A 198 21.28 12.60 17.04
C GLU A 198 20.20 11.83 16.23
N VAL A 199 19.47 12.49 15.33
CA VAL A 199 18.39 11.87 14.54
C VAL A 199 18.92 10.81 13.57
N TYR A 200 20.03 11.10 12.87
CA TYR A 200 20.66 10.16 11.94
C TYR A 200 21.26 8.97 12.67
N LEU A 201 21.85 9.21 13.86
CA LEU A 201 22.36 8.14 14.71
C LEU A 201 21.23 7.22 15.20
N CYS A 202 20.09 7.77 15.65
CA CYS A 202 18.92 6.97 16.02
C CYS A 202 18.39 6.15 14.85
N LEU A 203 18.36 6.70 13.63
CA LEU A 203 17.96 5.98 12.41
C LEU A 203 18.91 4.81 12.12
N ILE A 204 20.22 5.05 12.19
CA ILE A 204 21.25 4.03 11.96
C ILE A 204 21.14 2.94 13.02
N PHE A 205 21.10 3.28 14.32
CA PHE A 205 21.04 2.29 15.39
C PHE A 205 19.72 1.52 15.43
N SER A 206 18.60 2.16 15.10
CA SER A 206 17.31 1.48 14.94
C SER A 206 17.34 0.45 13.83
N SER A 207 17.86 0.83 12.65
CA SER A 207 18.05 -0.09 11.52
C SER A 207 19.03 -1.21 11.85
N LEU A 208 20.14 -0.87 12.51
CA LEU A 208 21.15 -1.83 12.96
C LEU A 208 20.55 -2.85 13.93
N ALA A 209 19.77 -2.40 14.93
CA ALA A 209 19.11 -3.28 15.88
C ALA A 209 18.10 -4.20 15.18
N TRP A 210 17.27 -3.65 14.29
CA TRP A 210 16.23 -4.41 13.59
C TRP A 210 16.80 -5.49 12.66
N ASN A 211 17.89 -5.18 11.94
CA ASN A 211 18.50 -6.11 11.00
C ASN A 211 19.40 -7.15 11.68
N ASN A 212 19.73 -6.98 12.97
CA ASN A 212 20.69 -7.81 13.70
C ASN A 212 20.14 -8.28 15.06
N ILE A 213 18.85 -8.65 15.10
CA ILE A 213 18.17 -9.09 16.33
C ILE A 213 18.89 -10.32 16.91
N GLY A 214 19.39 -10.16 18.14
CA GLY A 214 20.12 -11.19 18.88
C GLY A 214 21.63 -11.22 18.66
N HIS A 215 22.17 -10.40 17.74
CA HIS A 215 23.61 -10.33 17.49
C HIS A 215 24.32 -9.21 18.27
N ILE A 216 23.58 -8.17 18.68
CA ILE A 216 24.13 -7.02 19.41
C ILE A 216 23.65 -7.05 20.87
N HIS A 217 24.59 -6.93 21.80
CA HIS A 217 24.30 -6.88 23.24
C HIS A 217 23.94 -5.45 23.68
N TRP A 218 22.66 -5.11 23.57
CA TRP A 218 22.13 -3.78 23.90
C TRP A 218 21.97 -3.49 25.40
N GLU A 219 21.97 -4.52 26.24
CA GLU A 219 21.63 -4.43 27.68
C GLU A 219 22.31 -3.27 28.44
N PRO A 220 23.62 -2.97 28.25
CA PRO A 220 24.29 -1.87 28.96
C PRO A 220 23.78 -0.48 28.55
N TRP A 221 23.20 -0.37 27.36
CA TRP A 221 22.81 0.89 26.72
C TRP A 221 21.31 1.19 26.86
N ILE A 222 20.48 0.18 27.15
CA ILE A 222 19.03 0.30 27.33
C ILE A 222 18.65 1.50 28.23
N PRO A 223 19.24 1.71 29.42
CA PRO A 223 18.83 2.82 30.30
C PRO A 223 19.04 4.20 29.65
N GLN A 224 20.12 4.37 28.90
CA GLN A 224 20.45 5.62 28.21
C GLN A 224 19.50 5.84 27.03
N ILE A 225 19.26 4.79 26.23
CA ILE A 225 18.33 4.82 25.09
C ILE A 225 16.93 5.26 25.56
N PHE A 226 16.38 4.61 26.59
CA PHE A 226 15.04 4.95 27.11
C PHE A 226 14.98 6.35 27.73
N THR A 227 16.07 6.82 28.35
CA THR A 227 16.15 8.19 28.87
C THR A 227 16.12 9.22 27.74
N HIS A 228 16.83 8.97 26.63
CA HIS A 228 16.82 9.83 25.45
C HIS A 228 15.45 9.82 24.77
N ILE A 229 14.81 8.66 24.62
CA ILE A 229 13.45 8.53 24.07
C ILE A 229 12.44 9.27 24.95
N LEU A 230 12.54 9.22 26.28
CA LEU A 230 11.63 9.99 27.13
C LEU A 230 11.80 11.51 26.93
N ARG A 231 13.05 11.99 26.81
CA ARG A 231 13.34 13.41 26.58
C ARG A 231 12.86 13.88 25.21
N SER A 232 12.85 13.01 24.21
CA SER A 232 12.43 13.38 22.85
C SER A 232 10.96 13.78 22.76
N PHE A 233 10.09 13.26 23.63
CA PHE A 233 8.69 13.67 23.68
C PHE A 233 8.47 15.09 24.18
N SER A 234 9.52 15.76 24.69
CA SER A 234 9.46 17.16 25.15
C SER A 234 8.27 17.44 26.08
N LEU A 235 7.98 16.48 26.99
CA LEU A 235 6.80 16.54 27.85
C LEU A 235 6.93 17.70 28.84
N PRO A 236 5.86 18.49 29.05
CA PRO A 236 5.90 19.61 29.99
C PRO A 236 5.93 19.10 31.43
N ILE A 237 7.12 19.11 32.04
CA ILE A 237 7.35 18.65 33.42
C ILE A 237 7.71 19.86 34.30
N GLY A 238 6.97 20.05 35.40
CA GLY A 238 7.26 21.09 36.40
C GLY A 238 6.57 22.45 36.18
N LYS A 239 6.94 23.46 36.97
CA LYS A 239 6.37 24.82 36.89
C LYS A 239 7.10 25.65 35.83
N MET A 240 6.44 25.89 34.70
CA MET A 240 6.82 26.86 33.63
C MET A 240 8.33 26.99 33.37
N GLN A 241 8.97 25.93 32.91
CA GLN A 241 10.22 26.06 32.14
C GLN A 241 9.86 25.98 30.65
N MET A 242 10.00 27.10 29.94
CA MET A 242 9.92 27.10 28.48
C MET A 242 11.27 26.66 27.93
N SER A 243 11.35 25.46 27.34
CA SER A 243 12.46 25.11 26.45
C SER A 243 12.16 25.70 25.07
N LEU A 244 13.15 26.38 24.47
CA LEU A 244 13.09 26.92 23.11
C LEU A 244 13.49 25.89 22.04
N GLU A 245 13.70 24.63 22.44
CA GLU A 245 14.24 23.60 21.56
C GLU A 245 13.11 22.76 20.95
N GLU A 246 12.84 22.98 19.66
CA GLU A 246 12.12 22.05 18.81
C GLU A 246 13.03 20.85 18.53
N TYR A 247 12.99 19.84 19.40
CA TYR A 247 13.68 18.58 19.17
C TYR A 247 12.64 17.47 19.06
N ASN A 248 12.44 16.92 17.86
CA ASN A 248 11.51 15.80 17.65
C ASN A 248 12.15 14.68 16.81
N PRO A 249 13.02 13.83 17.40
CA PRO A 249 13.56 12.66 16.73
C PRO A 249 12.48 11.56 16.62
N ILE A 250 11.79 11.58 15.48
CA ILE A 250 11.07 10.50 14.78
C ILE A 250 10.61 9.32 15.67
N VAL A 251 9.40 9.45 16.22
CA VAL A 251 8.66 8.41 16.97
C VAL A 251 8.75 7.02 16.31
N SER A 252 8.62 6.94 14.98
CA SER A 252 8.64 5.66 14.26
C SER A 252 9.99 4.94 14.31
N THR A 253 11.11 5.66 14.41
CA THR A 253 12.46 5.09 14.51
C THR A 253 12.71 4.48 15.88
N SER A 254 12.31 5.19 16.93
CA SER A 254 12.47 4.76 18.32
C SER A 254 11.68 3.48 18.61
N THR A 255 10.47 3.34 18.05
CA THR A 255 9.66 2.14 18.24
C THR A 255 10.31 0.89 17.64
N LYS A 256 10.83 0.96 16.41
CA LYS A 256 11.60 -0.13 15.79
C LYS A 256 12.80 -0.57 16.64
N TRP A 257 13.55 0.40 17.16
CA TRP A 257 14.71 0.12 17.99
C TRP A 257 14.32 -0.59 19.30
N ILE A 258 13.31 -0.09 20.01
CA ILE A 258 12.78 -0.73 21.22
C ILE A 258 12.34 -2.15 20.91
N ILE A 259 11.51 -2.34 19.88
CA ILE A 259 10.98 -3.66 19.54
C ILE A 259 12.10 -4.63 19.19
N ALA A 260 13.14 -4.21 18.47
CA ALA A 260 14.28 -5.07 18.12
C ALA A 260 15.09 -5.56 19.33
N MET A 261 15.09 -4.82 20.44
CA MET A 261 15.82 -5.17 21.67
C MET A 261 15.08 -6.14 22.60
N ILE A 262 13.79 -6.42 22.36
CA ILE A 262 13.00 -7.34 23.20
C ILE A 262 13.40 -8.81 22.94
N GLY A 263 13.32 -9.67 23.94
CA GLY A 263 13.54 -11.12 23.81
C GLY A 263 14.75 -11.63 24.61
N ASN A 264 14.85 -12.96 24.73
CA ASN A 264 15.90 -13.67 25.47
C ASN A 264 16.14 -13.14 26.91
N GLY A 265 15.09 -12.74 27.62
CA GLY A 265 15.20 -12.25 29.00
C GLY A 265 15.81 -10.84 29.16
N SER A 266 15.92 -10.05 28.09
CA SER A 266 16.35 -8.65 28.18
C SER A 266 15.45 -7.82 29.10
N SER A 267 16.03 -6.85 29.82
CA SER A 267 15.27 -5.88 30.63
C SER A 267 14.45 -4.87 29.80
N CYS A 268 14.59 -4.87 28.47
CA CYS A 268 13.95 -3.90 27.57
C CYS A 268 12.43 -3.74 27.83
N LEU A 269 11.70 -4.85 28.02
CA LEU A 269 10.25 -4.81 28.23
C LEU A 269 9.89 -4.15 29.58
N GLN A 270 10.72 -4.33 30.61
CA GLN A 270 10.55 -3.66 31.90
C GLN A 270 10.79 -2.15 31.77
N TYR A 271 11.83 -1.74 31.05
CA TYR A 271 12.07 -0.32 30.75
C TYR A 271 10.95 0.32 29.93
N LEU A 272 10.37 -0.41 28.98
CA LEU A 272 9.18 0.05 28.25
C LEU A 272 7.98 0.25 29.17
N ARG A 273 7.74 -0.68 30.10
CA ARG A 273 6.69 -0.53 31.11
C ARG A 273 6.92 0.72 31.96
N ASP A 274 8.13 0.93 32.44
CA ASP A 274 8.46 2.08 33.29
C ASP A 274 8.33 3.41 32.54
N LEU A 275 8.72 3.43 31.26
CA LEU A 275 8.53 4.58 30.37
C LEU A 275 7.05 4.93 30.21
N LEU A 276 6.20 3.95 29.89
CA LEU A 276 4.77 4.18 29.72
C LEU A 276 4.09 4.61 31.03
N ILE A 277 4.52 4.07 32.17
CA ILE A 277 4.05 4.50 33.49
C ILE A 277 4.38 5.98 33.73
N ALA A 278 5.60 6.41 33.40
CA ALA A 278 6.01 7.81 33.53
C ALA A 278 5.18 8.74 32.63
N MET A 279 4.72 8.24 31.48
CA MET A 279 3.94 9.00 30.50
C MET A 279 2.42 8.90 30.71
N LYS A 280 1.95 8.06 31.66
CA LYS A 280 0.53 7.70 31.83
C LYS A 280 -0.42 8.88 31.95
N SER A 281 -0.05 9.91 32.71
CA SER A 281 -0.92 11.09 32.87
C SER A 281 -1.16 11.81 31.55
N PHE A 282 -0.20 11.82 30.63
CA PHE A 282 -0.28 12.51 29.35
C PHE A 282 -1.20 11.80 28.33
N TYR A 283 -1.47 10.50 28.52
CA TYR A 283 -2.42 9.77 27.67
C TYR A 283 -3.89 10.03 28.03
N HIS A 284 -4.18 10.62 29.20
CA HIS A 284 -5.57 10.81 29.64
C HIS A 284 -6.30 11.84 28.75
N PRO A 285 -7.56 11.60 28.33
CA PRO A 285 -8.30 12.50 27.44
C PRO A 285 -8.46 13.95 27.91
N SER A 286 -8.36 14.19 29.22
CA SER A 286 -8.41 15.52 29.80
C SER A 286 -7.10 16.32 29.64
N ASN A 287 -5.99 15.65 29.33
CA ASN A 287 -4.66 16.25 29.22
C ASN A 287 -4.27 16.36 27.74
N THR A 288 -4.77 17.40 27.09
CA THR A 288 -4.51 17.68 25.67
C THR A 288 -3.34 18.62 25.49
N GLY A 289 -2.52 18.39 24.47
CA GLY A 289 -1.34 19.21 24.18
C GLY A 289 -0.61 18.74 22.92
N ALA A 290 0.43 19.48 22.53
CA ALA A 290 1.21 19.18 21.32
C ALA A 290 1.83 17.77 21.33
N PHE A 291 2.16 17.26 22.52
CA PHE A 291 2.73 15.91 22.72
C PHE A 291 1.79 14.76 22.34
N GLN A 292 0.47 15.01 22.28
CA GLN A 292 -0.52 13.93 22.16
C GLN A 292 -0.41 13.15 20.86
N LYS A 293 -0.06 13.82 19.77
CA LYS A 293 0.21 13.19 18.48
C LYS A 293 1.34 12.16 18.62
N ASP A 294 2.48 12.60 19.12
CA ASP A 294 3.69 11.79 19.24
C ASP A 294 3.46 10.60 20.18
N LEU A 295 2.71 10.78 21.26
CA LEU A 295 2.34 9.71 22.19
C LEU A 295 1.49 8.61 21.53
N VAL A 296 0.43 9.00 20.80
CA VAL A 296 -0.45 8.03 20.15
C VAL A 296 0.25 7.35 18.98
N GLU A 297 1.05 8.09 18.19
CA GLU A 297 1.90 7.52 17.15
C GLU A 297 2.95 6.55 17.73
N PHE A 298 3.44 6.79 18.95
CA PHE A 298 4.40 5.92 19.60
C PHE A 298 3.80 4.57 19.98
N ILE A 299 2.62 4.55 20.63
CA ILE A 299 1.97 3.27 20.97
C ILE A 299 1.52 2.51 19.71
N LEU A 300 1.10 3.23 18.67
CA LEU A 300 0.77 2.65 17.38
C LEU A 300 1.99 2.01 16.72
N GLY A 301 3.12 2.74 16.67
CA GLY A 301 4.37 2.25 16.12
C GLY A 301 4.93 1.05 16.88
N LEU A 302 4.85 1.05 18.22
CA LEU A 302 5.25 -0.12 19.02
C LEU A 302 4.40 -1.34 18.68
N ALA A 303 3.07 -1.20 18.65
CA ALA A 303 2.18 -2.31 18.37
C ALA A 303 2.36 -2.86 16.94
N GLN A 304 2.49 -1.97 15.95
CA GLN A 304 2.71 -2.35 14.56
C GLN A 304 4.05 -3.08 14.38
N ASN A 305 5.16 -2.49 14.83
CA ASN A 305 6.48 -3.10 14.67
C ASN A 305 6.59 -4.43 15.44
N PHE A 306 5.88 -4.58 16.56
CA PHE A 306 5.85 -5.85 17.30
C PHE A 306 5.09 -6.93 16.51
N VAL A 307 3.95 -6.60 15.89
CA VAL A 307 3.24 -7.51 14.96
C VAL A 307 4.13 -7.88 13.78
N ASP A 308 4.83 -6.91 13.18
CA ASP A 308 5.75 -7.14 12.07
C ASP A 308 6.90 -8.07 12.46
N ARG A 309 7.45 -7.92 13.67
CA ARG A 309 8.49 -8.81 14.20
C ARG A 309 7.96 -10.23 14.44
N VAL A 310 6.77 -10.37 15.06
CA VAL A 310 6.15 -11.69 15.24
C VAL A 310 5.89 -12.34 13.88
N HIS A 311 5.40 -11.58 12.90
CA HIS A 311 5.22 -12.08 11.54
C HIS A 311 6.55 -12.54 10.92
N LEU A 312 7.61 -11.74 11.02
CA LEU A 312 8.95 -12.07 10.53
C LEU A 312 9.50 -13.35 11.16
N GLU A 313 9.33 -13.54 12.47
CA GLU A 313 9.84 -14.70 13.18
C GLU A 313 9.01 -15.98 12.99
N ARG A 314 7.72 -15.85 12.67
CA ARG A 314 6.78 -16.97 12.55
C ARG A 314 6.50 -17.39 11.12
N THR A 315 6.62 -16.49 10.14
CA THR A 315 6.37 -16.81 8.73
C THR A 315 7.64 -17.26 8.01
N SER A 316 7.51 -18.34 7.25
CA SER A 316 8.61 -18.94 6.48
C SER A 316 8.86 -18.20 5.17
N ARG A 317 9.09 -16.88 5.20
CA ARG A 317 9.56 -16.15 4.01
C ARG A 317 11.10 -16.12 3.97
N PRO A 318 11.73 -16.50 2.85
CA PRO A 318 13.15 -16.84 2.79
C PRO A 318 14.03 -15.60 2.57
N VAL A 319 14.00 -14.63 3.48
CA VAL A 319 15.07 -13.62 3.51
C VAL A 319 16.03 -14.01 4.63
N TRP A 320 16.78 -15.07 4.35
CA TRP A 320 17.72 -15.72 5.28
C TRP A 320 18.76 -14.76 5.90
N PHE A 321 19.00 -13.60 5.27
CA PHE A 321 19.94 -12.58 5.73
C PHE A 321 19.44 -11.73 6.92
N PHE A 322 18.11 -11.66 7.18
CA PHE A 322 17.53 -10.87 8.27
C PHE A 322 16.80 -11.72 9.31
N ALA A 323 17.07 -13.03 9.36
CA ALA A 323 16.41 -13.93 10.30
C ALA A 323 16.96 -13.71 11.73
N PRO A 324 16.09 -13.44 12.73
CA PRO A 324 16.53 -13.33 14.12
C PRO A 324 17.15 -14.63 14.63
N LEU A 325 18.16 -14.49 15.50
CA LEU A 325 18.79 -15.64 16.17
C LEU A 325 17.72 -16.46 16.92
N GLU A 326 17.76 -17.80 16.81
CA GLU A 326 16.70 -18.66 17.36
C GLU A 326 16.45 -18.44 18.86
N SER A 327 17.52 -18.20 19.63
CA SER A 327 17.43 -17.91 21.08
C SER A 327 16.80 -16.55 21.41
N TYR A 328 16.72 -15.64 20.45
CA TYR A 328 16.13 -14.30 20.60
C TYR A 328 14.73 -14.16 20.01
N ARG A 329 14.15 -15.24 19.49
CA ARG A 329 12.76 -15.23 19.05
C ARG A 329 11.83 -14.95 20.22
N LEU A 330 10.82 -14.12 19.98
CA LEU A 330 9.78 -13.80 20.94
C LEU A 330 9.04 -15.06 21.36
N THR A 331 8.87 -15.26 22.66
CA THR A 331 8.06 -16.34 23.21
C THR A 331 6.58 -15.92 23.30
N GLU A 332 5.69 -16.89 23.47
CA GLU A 332 4.27 -16.57 23.70
C GLU A 332 4.04 -15.77 25.01
N GLN A 333 4.96 -15.90 25.97
CA GLN A 333 4.92 -15.10 27.19
C GLN A 333 5.33 -13.64 26.91
N ASP A 334 6.40 -13.41 26.13
CA ASP A 334 6.84 -12.07 25.73
C ASP A 334 5.73 -11.30 25.00
N ILE A 335 5.01 -11.98 24.09
CA ILE A 335 3.87 -11.40 23.37
C ILE A 335 2.75 -11.00 24.35
N THR A 336 2.46 -11.86 25.33
CA THR A 336 1.41 -11.61 26.33
C THR A 336 1.79 -10.44 27.25
N ASP A 337 3.04 -10.39 27.71
CA ASP A 337 3.53 -9.33 28.59
C ASP A 337 3.59 -7.98 27.87
N PHE A 338 3.97 -7.97 26.58
CA PHE A 338 3.90 -6.78 25.74
C PHE A 338 2.45 -6.26 25.62
N VAL A 339 1.49 -7.12 25.29
CA VAL A 339 0.08 -6.70 25.18
C VAL A 339 -0.44 -6.15 26.52
N ASN A 340 -0.13 -6.81 27.64
CA ASN A 340 -0.50 -6.32 28.96
C ASN A 340 0.16 -4.98 29.31
N CYS A 341 1.37 -4.72 28.81
CA CYS A 341 2.04 -3.44 28.99
C CYS A 341 1.33 -2.31 28.21
N MET A 342 0.78 -2.61 27.03
CA MET A 342 0.28 -1.59 26.10
C MET A 342 -1.23 -1.32 26.23
N LYS A 343 -2.04 -2.35 26.56
CA LYS A 343 -3.51 -2.31 26.39
C LYS A 343 -4.21 -1.16 27.12
N ASP A 344 -3.77 -0.83 28.33
CA ASP A 344 -4.41 0.23 29.13
C ASP A 344 -4.21 1.62 28.47
N TYR A 345 -3.04 1.86 27.89
CA TYR A 345 -2.73 3.11 27.20
C TYR A 345 -3.51 3.23 25.89
N ALA A 346 -3.66 2.12 25.16
CA ALA A 346 -4.52 2.07 23.98
C ALA A 346 -5.99 2.38 24.36
N PHE A 347 -6.52 1.75 25.42
CA PHE A 347 -7.90 1.97 25.87
C PHE A 347 -8.19 3.38 26.35
N ILE A 348 -7.25 4.01 27.06
CA ILE A 348 -7.39 5.40 27.48
C ILE A 348 -7.38 6.32 26.24
N SER A 349 -6.49 6.04 25.28
CA SER A 349 -6.31 6.87 24.09
C SER A 349 -7.48 6.83 23.11
N ILE A 350 -8.33 5.79 23.13
CA ILE A 350 -9.55 5.75 22.29
C ILE A 350 -10.43 6.97 22.56
N PHE A 351 -10.52 7.42 23.82
CA PHE A 351 -11.39 8.53 24.23
C PHE A 351 -10.74 9.90 24.10
N ASN A 352 -9.56 9.99 23.50
CA ASN A 352 -8.93 11.25 23.17
C ASN A 352 -9.79 12.02 22.16
N LYS A 353 -9.77 13.36 22.26
CA LYS A 353 -10.50 14.23 21.33
C LYS A 353 -9.99 14.13 19.89
N ASP A 354 -8.68 13.96 19.76
CA ASP A 354 -7.96 13.79 18.51
C ASP A 354 -7.24 12.42 18.53
N TYR A 355 -6.94 11.87 17.36
CA TYR A 355 -6.20 10.61 17.17
C TYR A 355 -6.90 9.32 17.64
N THR A 356 -8.24 9.33 17.66
CA THR A 356 -9.04 8.13 17.96
C THR A 356 -8.76 6.98 16.98
N GLU A 357 -8.51 7.30 15.70
CA GLU A 357 -8.26 6.30 14.66
C GLU A 357 -6.92 5.57 14.90
N GLU A 358 -5.86 6.28 15.28
CA GLU A 358 -4.55 5.73 15.61
C GLU A 358 -4.61 4.87 16.87
N ALA A 359 -5.38 5.30 17.88
CA ALA A 359 -5.63 4.49 19.08
C ALA A 359 -6.39 3.19 18.73
N ALA A 360 -7.41 3.28 17.86
CA ALA A 360 -8.15 2.12 17.38
C ALA A 360 -7.27 1.15 16.56
N LYS A 361 -6.39 1.67 15.69
CA LYS A 361 -5.37 0.87 14.98
C LYS A 361 -4.42 0.18 15.97
N THR A 362 -4.04 0.84 17.06
CA THR A 362 -3.25 0.23 18.14
C THR A 362 -4.00 -0.97 18.74
N CYS A 363 -5.28 -0.81 19.08
CA CYS A 363 -6.12 -1.91 19.56
C CYS A 363 -6.23 -3.06 18.56
N LYS A 364 -6.31 -2.77 17.25
CA LYS A 364 -6.26 -3.78 16.18
C LYS A 364 -4.95 -4.58 16.19
N TYR A 365 -3.80 -3.92 16.29
CA TYR A 365 -2.53 -4.65 16.34
C TYR A 365 -2.41 -5.50 17.60
N LEU A 366 -2.84 -4.98 18.76
CA LEU A 366 -2.85 -5.76 20.00
C LEU A 366 -3.84 -6.94 19.94
N SER A 367 -4.99 -6.79 19.26
CA SER A 367 -5.97 -7.87 19.10
C SER A 367 -5.51 -8.94 18.10
N ILE A 368 -4.64 -8.61 17.14
CA ILE A 368 -3.96 -9.61 16.30
C ILE A 368 -3.05 -10.51 17.15
N LEU A 369 -2.40 -9.95 18.17
CA LEU A 369 -1.49 -10.68 19.06
C LEU A 369 -2.23 -11.52 20.11
N ARG A 370 -3.16 -10.90 20.83
CA ARG A 370 -3.90 -11.48 21.97
C ARG A 370 -5.36 -10.97 21.99
N PRO A 371 -6.23 -11.48 21.12
CA PRO A 371 -7.62 -11.04 21.02
C PRO A 371 -8.41 -11.17 22.33
N GLU A 372 -8.13 -12.20 23.12
CA GLU A 372 -8.77 -12.50 24.40
C GLU A 372 -8.55 -11.43 25.49
N LEU A 373 -7.49 -10.63 25.36
CA LEU A 373 -7.18 -9.53 26.29
C LEU A 373 -7.79 -8.19 25.87
N ILE A 374 -8.20 -8.06 24.60
CA ILE A 374 -8.61 -6.78 24.00
C ILE A 374 -10.11 -6.76 23.72
N ILE A 375 -10.64 -7.77 23.03
CA ILE A 375 -12.00 -7.79 22.51
C ILE A 375 -13.05 -7.69 23.63
N PRO A 376 -13.00 -8.50 24.71
CA PRO A 376 -14.03 -8.44 25.75
C PRO A 376 -14.16 -7.05 26.39
N SER A 377 -13.03 -6.37 26.63
CA SER A 377 -13.03 -5.04 27.24
C SER A 377 -13.60 -3.96 26.33
N ILE A 378 -13.37 -4.01 25.02
CA ILE A 378 -13.97 -3.08 24.06
C ILE A 378 -15.47 -3.32 23.93
N VAL A 379 -15.89 -4.59 23.87
CA VAL A 379 -17.31 -4.97 23.78
C VAL A 379 -18.08 -4.54 25.04
N GLU A 380 -17.52 -4.74 26.23
CA GLU A 380 -18.12 -4.27 27.48
C GLU A 380 -18.28 -2.75 27.50
N LYS A 381 -17.25 -2.01 27.06
CA LYS A 381 -17.29 -0.55 26.93
C LYS A 381 -18.38 -0.11 25.95
N HIS A 382 -18.56 -0.80 24.82
CA HIS A 382 -19.61 -0.53 23.84
C HIS A 382 -21.01 -0.61 24.45
N PHE A 383 -21.34 -1.73 25.09
CA PHE A 383 -22.65 -1.89 25.72
C PHE A 383 -22.88 -0.85 26.83
N SER A 384 -21.84 -0.48 27.59
CA SER A 384 -21.94 0.61 28.58
C SER A 384 -22.16 2.00 27.95
N SER A 385 -21.72 2.21 26.70
CA SER A 385 -21.84 3.49 26.00
C SER A 385 -23.21 3.69 25.35
N ILE A 386 -23.88 2.62 24.91
CA ILE A 386 -25.21 2.70 24.28
C ILE A 386 -26.26 3.23 25.27
N ASP A 387 -26.17 2.82 26.53
CA ASP A 387 -27.11 3.24 27.58
C ASP A 387 -26.88 4.69 28.03
N SER A 388 -25.73 5.30 27.67
CA SER A 388 -25.37 6.66 28.07
C SER A 388 -25.87 7.69 27.06
N MET A 389 -26.90 8.45 27.44
CA MET A 389 -27.37 9.60 26.64
C MET A 389 -26.55 10.88 26.83
N ILE A 390 -25.53 10.87 27.70
CA ILE A 390 -24.83 12.08 28.16
C ILE A 390 -23.48 12.29 27.45
N GLU A 391 -22.85 11.22 26.96
CA GLU A 391 -21.50 11.27 26.38
C GLU A 391 -21.45 10.63 24.97
N PRO A 392 -22.04 11.26 23.95
CA PRO A 392 -22.15 10.68 22.60
C PRO A 392 -20.80 10.38 21.93
N HIS A 393 -19.77 11.20 22.21
CA HIS A 393 -18.40 10.97 21.72
C HIS A 393 -17.81 9.61 22.13
N ARG A 394 -18.24 9.05 23.28
CA ARG A 394 -17.77 7.72 23.70
C ARG A 394 -18.30 6.63 22.79
N PHE A 395 -19.56 6.75 22.35
CA PHE A 395 -20.13 5.83 21.39
C PHE A 395 -19.36 5.89 20.08
N THR A 396 -19.12 7.10 19.53
CA THR A 396 -18.42 7.24 18.25
C THR A 396 -16.99 6.70 18.32
N SER A 397 -16.23 7.01 19.38
CA SER A 397 -14.87 6.47 19.55
C SER A 397 -14.81 4.95 19.69
N ILE A 398 -15.75 4.35 20.43
CA ILE A 398 -15.80 2.89 20.58
C ILE A 398 -16.22 2.21 19.29
N MET A 399 -17.16 2.79 18.54
CA MET A 399 -17.59 2.28 17.24
C MET A 399 -16.42 2.25 16.24
N THR A 400 -15.62 3.32 16.16
CA THR A 400 -14.39 3.33 15.36
C THR A 400 -13.44 2.20 15.78
N CYS A 401 -13.26 1.97 17.08
CA CYS A 401 -12.45 0.86 17.56
C CYS A 401 -13.01 -0.51 17.18
N LEU A 402 -14.33 -0.73 17.34
CA LEU A 402 -15.02 -1.95 16.93
C LEU A 402 -14.85 -2.23 15.44
N THR A 403 -14.93 -1.21 14.58
CA THR A 403 -14.67 -1.31 13.14
C THR A 403 -13.28 -1.85 12.87
N HIS A 404 -12.25 -1.28 13.50
CA HIS A 404 -10.87 -1.71 13.29
C HIS A 404 -10.57 -3.14 13.78
N ILE A 405 -11.26 -3.62 14.82
CA ILE A 405 -11.10 -4.98 15.36
C ILE A 405 -12.13 -5.98 14.84
N ALA A 406 -13.02 -5.58 13.92
CA ALA A 406 -14.15 -6.40 13.45
C ALA A 406 -13.72 -7.78 12.94
N ARG A 407 -12.59 -7.85 12.23
CA ARG A 407 -12.04 -9.14 11.75
C ARG A 407 -11.65 -10.06 12.89
N GLN A 408 -11.01 -9.56 13.93
CA GLN A 408 -10.60 -10.35 15.10
C GLN A 408 -11.81 -10.78 15.95
N ILE A 409 -12.91 -10.03 15.91
CA ILE A 409 -14.18 -10.45 16.53
C ILE A 409 -14.77 -11.66 15.80
N VAL A 410 -14.80 -11.63 14.47
CA VAL A 410 -15.48 -12.68 13.68
C VAL A 410 -14.62 -13.92 13.42
N GLN A 411 -13.29 -13.78 13.43
CA GLN A 411 -12.37 -14.85 13.07
C GLN A 411 -12.25 -15.88 14.19
N GLN A 412 -12.51 -17.16 13.89
CA GLN A 412 -12.20 -18.25 14.81
C GLN A 412 -10.70 -18.57 14.77
N THR A 413 -10.05 -18.46 15.93
CA THR A 413 -8.67 -18.93 16.13
C THR A 413 -8.65 -19.97 17.24
N SER A 414 -7.60 -20.80 17.27
CA SER A 414 -7.40 -21.77 18.37
C SER A 414 -7.20 -21.07 19.73
N ALA A 415 -6.66 -19.85 19.72
CA ALA A 415 -6.43 -19.06 20.93
C ALA A 415 -7.71 -18.37 21.43
N TYR A 416 -8.60 -17.96 20.52
CA TYR A 416 -9.82 -17.24 20.85
C TYR A 416 -10.96 -17.59 19.90
N SER A 417 -11.94 -18.33 20.42
CA SER A 417 -13.13 -18.79 19.70
C SER A 417 -14.43 -18.10 20.14
N GLN A 418 -14.40 -17.34 21.24
CA GLN A 418 -15.59 -16.72 21.84
C GLN A 418 -16.04 -15.44 21.11
N GLY A 419 -15.20 -14.83 20.29
CA GLY A 419 -15.49 -13.55 19.61
C GLY A 419 -16.79 -13.56 18.81
N GLN A 420 -17.07 -14.67 18.10
CA GLN A 420 -18.26 -14.82 17.26
C GLN A 420 -19.58 -14.69 18.04
N ILE A 421 -19.58 -14.98 19.35
CA ILE A 421 -20.77 -14.86 20.20
C ILE A 421 -21.26 -13.41 20.26
N TYR A 422 -20.35 -12.45 20.13
CA TYR A 422 -20.68 -11.02 20.20
C TYR A 422 -21.24 -10.45 18.90
N VAL A 423 -21.06 -11.12 17.76
CA VAL A 423 -21.40 -10.56 16.43
C VAL A 423 -22.87 -10.16 16.34
N LEU A 424 -23.80 -11.09 16.65
CA LEU A 424 -25.22 -10.81 16.53
C LEU A 424 -25.72 -9.78 17.57
N PRO A 425 -25.36 -9.88 18.88
CA PRO A 425 -25.66 -8.82 19.84
C PRO A 425 -25.15 -7.44 19.41
N LEU A 426 -23.90 -7.35 18.91
CA LEU A 426 -23.32 -6.10 18.43
C LEU A 426 -24.12 -5.54 17.25
N LEU A 427 -24.37 -6.34 16.20
CA LEU A 427 -25.17 -5.96 15.04
C LEU A 427 -26.54 -5.39 15.44
N MET A 428 -27.26 -6.05 16.36
CA MET A 428 -28.57 -5.58 16.80
C MET A 428 -28.49 -4.30 17.63
N SER A 429 -27.45 -4.18 18.47
CA SER A 429 -27.27 -3.04 19.38
C SER A 429 -26.89 -1.73 18.67
N VAL A 430 -26.25 -1.81 17.50
CA VAL A 430 -25.78 -0.62 16.76
C VAL A 430 -26.84 -0.03 15.84
N LEU A 431 -27.90 -0.76 15.48
CA LEU A 431 -28.94 -0.27 14.56
C LEU A 431 -29.60 1.06 14.99
N PRO A 432 -29.88 1.31 16.29
CA PRO A 432 -30.37 2.62 16.74
C PRO A 432 -29.37 3.78 16.54
N GLY A 433 -28.12 3.48 16.19
CA GLY A 433 -27.11 4.45 15.80
C GLY A 433 -27.32 5.06 14.41
N ILE A 434 -28.17 4.45 13.56
CA ILE A 434 -28.65 5.07 12.32
C ILE A 434 -29.71 6.10 12.70
N ASP A 435 -29.27 7.32 12.97
CA ASP A 435 -30.08 8.42 13.49
C ASP A 435 -30.06 9.62 12.53
N LEU A 436 -31.25 10.04 12.09
CA LEU A 436 -31.43 11.19 11.18
C LEU A 436 -30.90 12.52 11.77
N ASN A 437 -30.75 12.62 13.09
CA ASN A 437 -30.32 13.84 13.77
C ASN A 437 -28.83 13.88 14.07
N ASP A 438 -28.13 12.75 13.98
CA ASP A 438 -26.71 12.63 14.31
C ASP A 438 -25.96 11.95 13.15
N LEU A 439 -25.39 12.80 12.29
CA LEU A 439 -24.66 12.35 11.10
C LEU A 439 -23.36 11.62 11.47
N GLU A 440 -22.69 12.03 12.55
CA GLU A 440 -21.44 11.40 13.00
C GLU A 440 -21.73 9.99 13.49
N LYS A 441 -22.74 9.84 14.36
CA LYS A 441 -23.20 8.55 14.87
C LYS A 441 -23.67 7.62 13.75
N THR A 442 -24.41 8.16 12.79
CA THR A 442 -24.86 7.40 11.61
C THR A 442 -23.68 6.93 10.77
N SER A 443 -22.69 7.81 10.52
CA SER A 443 -21.51 7.49 9.72
C SER A 443 -20.72 6.33 10.31
N VAL A 444 -20.35 6.42 11.60
CA VAL A 444 -19.57 5.34 12.26
C VAL A 444 -20.36 4.04 12.40
N THR A 445 -21.69 4.14 12.52
CA THR A 445 -22.57 2.96 12.56
C THR A 445 -22.58 2.25 11.20
N LEU A 446 -22.73 3.00 10.12
CA LEU A 446 -22.71 2.44 8.77
C LEU A 446 -21.33 1.86 8.42
N GLU A 447 -20.25 2.53 8.81
CA GLU A 447 -18.88 2.05 8.60
C GLU A 447 -18.61 0.71 9.32
N PHE A 448 -19.08 0.59 10.58
CA PHE A 448 -19.00 -0.66 11.32
C PHE A 448 -19.84 -1.77 10.67
N LEU A 449 -21.09 -1.46 10.30
CA LEU A 449 -21.99 -2.41 9.66
C LEU A 449 -21.41 -2.90 8.32
N ASP A 450 -20.90 -2.00 7.48
CA ASP A 450 -20.24 -2.33 6.23
C ASP A 450 -19.05 -3.28 6.47
N THR A 451 -18.16 -2.89 7.39
CA THR A 451 -16.98 -3.69 7.72
C THR A 451 -17.32 -5.08 8.23
N ILE A 452 -18.26 -5.21 9.18
CA ILE A 452 -18.60 -6.51 9.76
C ILE A 452 -19.39 -7.38 8.77
N LEU A 453 -20.27 -6.79 7.95
CA LEU A 453 -21.05 -7.52 6.93
C LEU A 453 -20.16 -8.02 5.79
N MET A 454 -19.09 -7.31 5.44
CA MET A 454 -18.05 -7.81 4.53
C MET A 454 -17.21 -8.95 5.10
N LEU A 455 -17.36 -9.28 6.38
CA LEU A 455 -16.60 -10.34 7.06
C LEU A 455 -17.44 -11.57 7.40
N ILE A 456 -18.77 -11.49 7.31
CA ILE A 456 -19.68 -12.57 7.69
C ILE A 456 -20.59 -12.96 6.54
N THR A 457 -20.80 -14.27 6.37
CA THR A 457 -21.83 -14.80 5.49
C THR A 457 -23.16 -14.88 6.23
N CYS A 458 -24.13 -14.07 5.80
CA CYS A 458 -25.48 -13.99 6.40
C CYS A 458 -26.39 -15.14 5.93
N VAL A 459 -26.03 -16.38 6.30
CA VAL A 459 -26.82 -17.59 6.01
C VAL A 459 -27.47 -18.09 7.29
N ASP A 460 -28.79 -18.36 7.26
CA ASP A 460 -29.48 -18.97 8.39
C ASP A 460 -29.00 -20.42 8.56
N CYS A 461 -28.11 -20.66 9.51
CA CYS A 461 -27.59 -22.00 9.80
C CYS A 461 -28.42 -22.73 10.88
N SER A 462 -29.61 -22.24 11.21
CA SER A 462 -30.50 -22.86 12.20
C SER A 462 -31.46 -23.87 11.56
N SER A 463 -32.17 -24.64 12.38
CA SER A 463 -33.23 -25.54 11.90
C SER A 463 -34.43 -24.81 11.27
N ALA A 464 -34.47 -23.47 11.31
CA ALA A 464 -35.53 -22.66 10.72
C ALA A 464 -35.56 -22.68 9.19
N VAL A 465 -34.45 -23.06 8.52
CA VAL A 465 -34.39 -23.26 7.06
C VAL A 465 -35.39 -24.33 6.57
N ASN A 466 -35.72 -25.30 7.42
CA ASN A 466 -36.73 -26.32 7.09
C ASN A 466 -38.17 -25.79 7.10
N ILE A 467 -38.38 -24.54 7.52
CA ILE A 467 -39.69 -23.92 7.76
C ILE A 467 -39.87 -22.61 6.99
N ARG A 468 -38.77 -21.91 6.66
CA ARG A 468 -38.80 -20.60 5.97
C ARG A 468 -38.03 -20.65 4.66
N ASN A 469 -38.55 -19.96 3.65
CA ASN A 469 -37.83 -19.68 2.41
C ASN A 469 -36.65 -18.72 2.65
N ASP A 470 -35.72 -18.71 1.69
CA ASP A 470 -34.50 -17.90 1.63
C ASP A 470 -34.72 -16.43 2.11
N LEU A 471 -33.86 -15.97 3.02
CA LEU A 471 -33.83 -14.60 3.53
C LEU A 471 -33.74 -13.55 2.42
N THR A 472 -33.09 -13.90 1.30
CA THR A 472 -32.94 -13.05 0.12
C THR A 472 -34.30 -12.70 -0.51
N GLU A 473 -35.25 -13.63 -0.50
CA GLU A 473 -36.62 -13.37 -1.01
C GLU A 473 -37.31 -12.30 -0.19
N LYS A 474 -37.23 -12.40 1.15
CA LYS A 474 -37.89 -11.45 2.06
C LYS A 474 -37.28 -10.05 2.00
N ILE A 475 -35.97 -9.94 1.82
CA ILE A 475 -35.30 -8.66 1.59
C ILE A 475 -35.82 -8.05 0.28
N ARG A 476 -35.87 -8.85 -0.78
CA ARG A 476 -36.37 -8.43 -2.09
C ARG A 476 -37.81 -7.94 -2.01
N GLU A 477 -38.72 -8.69 -1.38
CA GLU A 477 -40.13 -8.30 -1.18
C GLU A 477 -40.22 -6.94 -0.49
N LYS A 478 -39.50 -6.75 0.63
CA LYS A 478 -39.55 -5.50 1.40
C LYS A 478 -39.06 -4.29 0.60
N VAL A 479 -38.00 -4.44 -0.21
CA VAL A 479 -37.48 -3.37 -1.06
C VAL A 479 -38.42 -3.10 -2.23
N ILE A 480 -38.95 -4.14 -2.88
CA ILE A 480 -39.93 -4.01 -3.97
C ILE A 480 -41.17 -3.26 -3.46
N ASP A 481 -41.70 -3.63 -2.30
CA ASP A 481 -42.85 -2.97 -1.67
C ASP A 481 -42.57 -1.48 -1.38
N PHE A 482 -41.37 -1.17 -0.88
CA PHE A 482 -40.95 0.20 -0.59
C PHE A 482 -40.84 1.06 -1.86
N VAL A 483 -40.14 0.53 -2.87
CA VAL A 483 -39.85 1.20 -4.15
C VAL A 483 -41.12 1.40 -4.99
N SER A 484 -42.06 0.45 -4.91
CA SER A 484 -43.34 0.49 -5.63
C SER A 484 -44.40 1.36 -4.93
N GLY A 485 -44.24 1.62 -3.62
CA GLY A 485 -45.29 2.22 -2.79
C GLY A 485 -45.15 3.73 -2.53
N VAL A 486 -44.00 4.36 -2.83
CA VAL A 486 -43.72 5.75 -2.42
C VAL A 486 -43.00 6.54 -3.51
N CYS A 487 -43.55 7.71 -3.88
CA CYS A 487 -42.81 8.72 -4.63
C CYS A 487 -41.79 9.43 -3.72
N LEU A 488 -40.50 9.16 -3.95
CA LEU A 488 -39.42 9.68 -3.11
C LEU A 488 -39.00 11.11 -3.51
N SER A 489 -38.50 11.87 -2.52
CA SER A 489 -37.84 13.17 -2.76
C SER A 489 -36.52 12.96 -3.52
N SER A 490 -36.01 13.99 -4.19
CA SER A 490 -34.79 13.87 -5.02
C SER A 490 -33.62 13.19 -4.31
N ARG A 491 -33.31 13.60 -3.06
CA ARG A 491 -32.22 13.01 -2.26
C ARG A 491 -32.50 11.57 -1.78
N ALA A 492 -33.77 11.20 -1.60
CA ALA A 492 -34.13 9.85 -1.17
C ALA A 492 -34.10 8.85 -2.34
N ARG A 493 -34.26 9.33 -3.58
CA ARG A 493 -34.17 8.49 -4.78
C ARG A 493 -32.78 7.92 -4.97
N ASP A 494 -31.74 8.72 -4.75
CA ASP A 494 -30.35 8.26 -4.92
C ASP A 494 -30.07 7.06 -4.00
N ILE A 495 -30.45 7.16 -2.72
CA ILE A 495 -30.30 6.06 -1.75
C ILE A 495 -31.13 4.84 -2.17
N ALA A 496 -32.39 5.03 -2.54
CA ALA A 496 -33.27 3.94 -2.93
C ALA A 496 -32.84 3.27 -4.25
N SER A 497 -32.30 4.03 -5.20
CA SER A 497 -31.74 3.53 -6.45
C SER A 497 -30.53 2.63 -6.21
N GLY A 498 -29.62 3.03 -5.31
CA GLY A 498 -28.50 2.18 -4.88
C GLY A 498 -28.95 0.87 -4.22
N LEU A 499 -30.06 0.88 -3.45
CA LEU A 499 -30.64 -0.35 -2.88
C LEU A 499 -31.20 -1.28 -3.97
N VAL A 500 -31.87 -0.73 -4.98
CA VAL A 500 -32.35 -1.51 -6.14
C VAL A 500 -31.16 -2.07 -6.90
N GLN A 501 -30.11 -1.28 -7.09
CA GLN A 501 -28.92 -1.70 -7.79
C GLN A 501 -28.18 -2.85 -7.09
N ALA A 502 -28.13 -2.83 -5.76
CA ALA A 502 -27.62 -3.95 -4.98
C ALA A 502 -28.43 -5.25 -5.20
N LEU A 503 -29.76 -5.16 -5.31
CA LEU A 503 -30.61 -6.32 -5.64
C LEU A 503 -30.40 -6.83 -7.06
N VAL A 504 -30.26 -5.91 -8.02
CA VAL A 504 -29.98 -6.24 -9.43
C VAL A 504 -28.64 -6.97 -9.56
N LYS A 505 -27.59 -6.48 -8.89
CA LYS A 505 -26.27 -7.16 -8.90
C LYS A 505 -26.29 -8.48 -8.14
N GLY A 506 -27.05 -8.58 -7.04
CA GLY A 506 -27.15 -9.81 -6.24
C GLY A 506 -27.94 -10.94 -6.90
N ASN A 507 -29.08 -10.64 -7.52
CA ASN A 507 -29.86 -11.61 -8.28
C ASN A 507 -30.61 -10.90 -9.44
N PRO A 508 -29.97 -10.75 -10.62
CA PRO A 508 -30.52 -9.96 -11.72
C PRO A 508 -31.80 -10.61 -12.28
N VAL A 509 -31.82 -11.93 -12.45
CA VAL A 509 -32.92 -12.64 -13.11
C VAL A 509 -34.24 -12.43 -12.38
N GLU A 510 -34.28 -12.69 -11.08
CA GLU A 510 -35.53 -12.54 -10.33
C GLU A 510 -35.85 -11.07 -10.03
N THR A 511 -34.87 -10.20 -9.82
CA THR A 511 -35.14 -8.78 -9.56
C THR A 511 -35.75 -8.10 -10.79
N LEU A 512 -35.18 -8.33 -11.98
CA LEU A 512 -35.69 -7.80 -13.25
C LEU A 512 -37.11 -8.30 -13.55
N LYS A 513 -37.38 -9.58 -13.27
CA LYS A 513 -38.72 -10.19 -13.46
C LYS A 513 -39.85 -9.44 -12.76
N TYR A 514 -39.61 -8.88 -11.58
CA TYR A 514 -40.64 -8.14 -10.86
C TYR A 514 -40.65 -6.64 -11.16
N LEU A 515 -39.48 -6.02 -11.34
CA LEU A 515 -39.35 -4.56 -11.45
C LEU A 515 -39.32 -4.07 -12.91
N MET A 516 -38.66 -4.77 -13.82
CA MET A 516 -38.47 -4.29 -15.20
C MET A 516 -39.81 -4.06 -15.94
N PRO A 517 -40.77 -5.02 -15.96
CA PRO A 517 -42.05 -4.79 -16.62
C PRO A 517 -42.84 -3.65 -15.99
N LYS A 518 -42.93 -3.62 -14.65
CA LYS A 518 -43.66 -2.57 -13.92
C LYS A 518 -43.10 -1.19 -14.18
N THR A 519 -41.77 -1.04 -14.16
CA THR A 519 -41.11 0.24 -14.40
C THR A 519 -41.33 0.70 -15.85
N CYS A 520 -41.17 -0.20 -16.84
CA CYS A 520 -41.41 0.14 -18.25
C CYS A 520 -42.88 0.53 -18.49
N GLU A 521 -43.84 -0.26 -18.00
CA GLU A 521 -45.27 0.02 -18.11
C GLU A 521 -45.65 1.34 -17.43
N SER A 522 -45.10 1.65 -16.25
CA SER A 522 -45.33 2.93 -15.58
C SER A 522 -44.83 4.12 -16.40
N ILE A 523 -43.63 4.02 -16.99
CA ILE A 523 -43.09 5.07 -17.88
C ILE A 523 -44.02 5.26 -19.08
N GLU A 524 -44.36 4.17 -19.78
CA GLU A 524 -45.23 4.24 -20.96
C GLU A 524 -46.62 4.78 -20.62
N ASN A 525 -47.21 4.37 -19.49
CA ASN A 525 -48.49 4.88 -19.03
C ASN A 525 -48.43 6.39 -18.76
N ILE A 526 -47.41 6.88 -18.05
CA ILE A 526 -47.26 8.32 -17.76
C ILE A 526 -47.09 9.11 -19.07
N LEU A 527 -46.32 8.60 -20.02
CA LEU A 527 -46.11 9.25 -21.32
C LEU A 527 -47.35 9.24 -22.21
N ASN A 528 -48.18 8.18 -22.14
CA ASN A 528 -49.42 8.08 -22.91
C ASN A 528 -50.57 8.92 -22.34
N HIS A 529 -50.61 9.12 -21.01
CA HIS A 529 -51.67 9.90 -20.35
C HIS A 529 -51.38 11.40 -20.29
N SER A 530 -50.13 11.80 -20.50
CA SER A 530 -49.76 13.20 -20.59
C SER A 530 -50.02 13.71 -22.00
N GLU A 531 -51.03 14.56 -22.17
CA GLU A 531 -51.35 15.19 -23.47
C GLU A 531 -50.13 15.91 -24.05
N SER A 532 -49.32 15.26 -24.88
CA SER A 532 -48.34 15.83 -25.84
C SER A 532 -47.37 16.94 -25.36
N THR A 533 -47.36 17.30 -24.08
CA THR A 533 -46.79 18.57 -23.57
C THR A 533 -45.53 18.34 -22.74
N ILE A 534 -45.27 17.10 -22.29
CA ILE A 534 -44.02 16.70 -21.62
C ILE A 534 -42.83 16.73 -22.59
N LEU A 535 -43.07 16.52 -23.89
CA LEU A 535 -42.03 16.58 -24.93
C LEU A 535 -41.67 18.02 -25.34
N LEU A 536 -42.44 19.04 -24.95
CA LEU A 536 -42.39 20.36 -25.58
C LEU A 536 -42.33 21.57 -24.61
N THR A 537 -42.38 21.38 -23.29
CA THR A 537 -42.28 22.52 -22.36
C THR A 537 -41.40 22.22 -21.15
N ASP A 538 -40.79 23.29 -20.64
CA ASP A 538 -39.96 23.40 -19.42
C ASP A 538 -40.79 23.16 -18.13
N TYR A 539 -41.62 22.12 -18.15
CA TYR A 539 -42.50 21.74 -17.06
C TYR A 539 -41.63 21.12 -15.97
N LYS A 540 -41.79 21.60 -14.73
CA LYS A 540 -41.17 20.97 -13.55
C LYS A 540 -41.50 19.49 -13.59
N GLY A 541 -40.48 18.69 -13.90
CA GLY A 541 -40.60 17.28 -14.27
C GLY A 541 -41.49 16.53 -13.30
N ASP A 542 -42.33 15.67 -13.87
CA ASP A 542 -43.16 14.78 -13.10
C ASP A 542 -42.26 13.99 -12.13
N ILE A 543 -42.53 14.19 -10.83
CA ILE A 543 -41.80 13.58 -9.71
C ILE A 543 -41.81 12.06 -9.88
N GLU A 544 -42.91 11.52 -10.38
CA GLU A 544 -43.14 10.11 -10.62
C GLU A 544 -42.37 9.61 -11.85
N LEU A 545 -42.44 10.32 -12.99
CA LEU A 545 -41.67 9.98 -14.18
C LEU A 545 -40.16 9.96 -13.90
N THR A 546 -39.66 11.00 -13.22
CA THR A 546 -38.23 11.09 -12.88
C THR A 546 -37.78 9.91 -12.02
N TRP A 547 -38.63 9.46 -11.09
CA TRP A 547 -38.33 8.28 -10.27
C TRP A 547 -38.24 7.00 -11.10
N TYR A 548 -39.22 6.74 -11.96
CA TYR A 548 -39.19 5.55 -12.82
C TYR A 548 -38.07 5.58 -13.84
N LEU A 549 -37.65 6.75 -14.34
CA LEU A 549 -36.48 6.89 -15.20
C LEU A 549 -35.18 6.53 -14.47
N ILE A 550 -35.02 6.97 -13.22
CA ILE A 550 -33.87 6.59 -12.38
C ILE A 550 -33.89 5.07 -12.12
N LEU A 551 -35.05 4.52 -11.74
CA LEU A 551 -35.18 3.06 -11.56
C LEU A 551 -34.84 2.31 -12.84
N PHE A 552 -35.30 2.79 -14.00
CA PHE A 552 -34.98 2.17 -15.29
C PHE A 552 -33.47 2.20 -15.55
N ALA A 553 -32.79 3.31 -15.27
CA ALA A 553 -31.35 3.44 -15.43
C ALA A 553 -30.57 2.43 -14.57
N GLU A 554 -31.00 2.16 -13.34
CA GLU A 554 -30.41 1.12 -12.49
C GLU A 554 -30.74 -0.29 -13.01
N LEU A 555 -32.00 -0.55 -13.40
CA LEU A 555 -32.44 -1.86 -13.87
C LEU A 555 -31.74 -2.29 -15.16
N VAL A 556 -31.36 -1.36 -16.05
CA VAL A 556 -30.57 -1.68 -17.25
C VAL A 556 -29.08 -1.88 -16.93
N HIS A 557 -28.60 -1.49 -15.75
CA HIS A 557 -27.23 -1.78 -15.29
C HIS A 557 -27.10 -3.17 -14.65
N ALA A 558 -27.65 -4.18 -15.31
CA ALA A 558 -27.70 -5.56 -14.85
C ALA A 558 -26.73 -6.47 -15.63
N ARG A 559 -26.75 -7.77 -15.33
CA ARG A 559 -26.04 -8.78 -16.12
C ARG A 559 -26.67 -8.85 -17.52
N GLY A 560 -25.88 -8.72 -18.58
CA GLY A 560 -26.39 -8.50 -19.93
C GLY A 560 -27.27 -9.65 -20.46
N ASP A 561 -26.93 -10.90 -20.15
CA ASP A 561 -27.70 -12.10 -20.50
C ASP A 561 -29.13 -12.06 -19.94
N ALA A 562 -29.30 -11.52 -18.73
CA ALA A 562 -30.59 -11.35 -18.08
C ALA A 562 -31.43 -10.23 -18.72
N LEU A 563 -30.78 -9.21 -19.31
CA LEU A 563 -31.46 -8.10 -20.01
C LEU A 563 -32.06 -8.53 -21.36
N MET A 564 -31.51 -9.57 -21.99
CA MET A 564 -31.95 -10.03 -23.32
C MET A 564 -33.45 -10.38 -23.36
N ILE A 565 -34.00 -10.88 -22.25
CA ILE A 565 -35.43 -11.21 -22.11
C ILE A 565 -36.31 -9.95 -22.25
N TYR A 566 -35.79 -8.79 -21.83
CA TYR A 566 -36.52 -7.52 -21.78
C TYR A 566 -36.17 -6.56 -22.92
N LYS A 567 -35.34 -6.98 -23.88
CA LYS A 567 -34.91 -6.18 -25.04
C LYS A 567 -36.04 -5.38 -25.70
N PRO A 568 -37.24 -5.94 -25.99
CA PRO A 568 -38.32 -5.18 -26.61
C PRO A 568 -38.84 -4.02 -25.74
N MET A 569 -38.96 -4.24 -24.43
CA MET A 569 -39.42 -3.23 -23.47
C MET A 569 -38.39 -2.12 -23.32
N ILE A 570 -37.11 -2.50 -23.17
CA ILE A 570 -35.98 -1.56 -23.08
C ILE A 570 -35.94 -0.66 -24.31
N MET A 571 -36.01 -1.24 -25.52
CA MET A 571 -36.03 -0.48 -26.77
C MET A 571 -37.25 0.44 -26.89
N SER A 572 -38.42 0.02 -26.40
CA SER A 572 -39.63 0.85 -26.40
C SER A 572 -39.45 2.11 -25.55
N VAL A 573 -38.94 1.95 -24.32
CA VAL A 573 -38.67 3.08 -23.41
C VAL A 573 -37.66 4.06 -24.02
N PHE A 574 -36.54 3.58 -24.53
CA PHE A 574 -35.54 4.46 -25.16
C PHE A 574 -36.12 5.22 -26.37
N ARG A 575 -36.92 4.58 -27.22
CA ARG A 575 -37.56 5.25 -28.37
C ARG A 575 -38.47 6.42 -27.95
N GLN A 576 -39.13 6.32 -26.80
CA GLN A 576 -40.03 7.36 -26.31
C GLN A 576 -39.30 8.46 -25.53
N CYS A 577 -38.21 8.12 -24.84
CA CYS A 577 -37.55 9.01 -23.87
C CYS A 577 -36.28 9.69 -24.39
N ILE A 578 -35.61 9.16 -25.42
CA ILE A 578 -34.26 9.63 -25.82
C ILE A 578 -34.20 11.09 -26.29
N HIS A 579 -35.33 11.64 -26.76
CA HIS A 579 -35.41 13.01 -27.26
C HIS A 579 -36.00 14.00 -26.25
N PHE A 580 -36.12 13.65 -24.97
CA PHE A 580 -36.54 14.58 -23.92
C PHE A 580 -35.72 15.88 -23.93
N ILE A 581 -36.40 17.02 -23.77
CA ILE A 581 -35.77 18.34 -23.78
C ILE A 581 -35.32 18.74 -22.37
N ASN A 582 -36.01 18.25 -21.33
CA ASN A 582 -35.66 18.55 -19.95
C ASN A 582 -34.29 17.97 -19.59
N LYS A 583 -33.41 18.83 -19.05
CA LYS A 583 -32.04 18.48 -18.68
C LYS A 583 -31.93 17.25 -17.80
N ASN A 584 -32.64 17.24 -16.67
CA ASN A 584 -32.57 16.13 -15.73
C ASN A 584 -33.04 14.82 -16.38
N SER A 585 -34.10 14.87 -17.18
CA SER A 585 -34.66 13.68 -17.82
C SER A 585 -33.75 13.10 -18.90
N TYR A 586 -33.18 13.92 -19.78
CA TYR A 586 -32.27 13.40 -20.81
C TYR A 586 -30.92 12.97 -20.22
N GLU A 587 -30.43 13.62 -19.15
CA GLU A 587 -29.22 13.17 -18.44
C GLU A 587 -29.44 11.80 -17.81
N THR A 588 -30.56 11.57 -17.13
CA THR A 588 -30.90 10.23 -16.59
C THR A 588 -31.01 9.18 -17.70
N ILE A 589 -31.61 9.52 -18.85
CA ILE A 589 -31.65 8.59 -20.00
C ILE A 589 -30.26 8.36 -20.58
N ALA A 590 -29.41 9.38 -20.68
CA ALA A 590 -28.05 9.24 -21.14
C ALA A 590 -27.24 8.30 -20.22
N HIS A 591 -27.42 8.38 -18.90
CA HIS A 591 -26.86 7.42 -17.95
C HIS A 591 -27.41 6.01 -18.16
N ALA A 592 -28.72 5.86 -18.41
CA ALA A 592 -29.31 4.55 -18.74
C ALA A 592 -28.72 3.96 -20.04
N VAL A 593 -28.42 4.80 -21.04
CA VAL A 593 -27.74 4.37 -22.27
C VAL A 593 -26.36 3.82 -21.98
N GLU A 594 -25.56 4.56 -21.20
CA GLU A 594 -24.22 4.15 -20.79
C GLU A 594 -24.28 2.81 -20.04
N HIS A 595 -25.12 2.72 -19.01
CA HIS A 595 -25.32 1.50 -18.22
C HIS A 595 -25.73 0.29 -19.07
N LEU A 596 -26.69 0.45 -20.00
CA LEU A 596 -27.12 -0.64 -20.88
C LEU A 596 -25.96 -1.13 -21.75
N LEU A 597 -25.26 -0.21 -22.41
CA LEU A 597 -24.17 -0.56 -23.31
C LEU A 597 -22.99 -1.16 -22.54
N GLU A 598 -22.67 -0.65 -21.36
CA GLU A 598 -21.67 -1.28 -20.49
C GLU A 598 -22.06 -2.71 -20.13
N SER A 599 -23.30 -2.91 -19.68
CA SER A 599 -23.84 -4.22 -19.32
C SER A 599 -23.79 -5.25 -20.44
N LEU A 600 -23.95 -4.81 -21.70
CA LEU A 600 -23.93 -5.67 -22.88
C LEU A 600 -22.54 -5.87 -23.49
N THR A 601 -21.58 -4.97 -23.25
CA THR A 601 -20.33 -4.92 -24.03
C THR A 601 -19.06 -5.08 -23.19
N HIS A 602 -19.14 -4.93 -21.87
CA HIS A 602 -17.99 -5.01 -20.99
C HIS A 602 -17.83 -6.40 -20.36
N VAL A 603 -16.59 -6.75 -20.03
CA VAL A 603 -16.28 -7.89 -19.16
C VAL A 603 -16.21 -7.39 -17.72
N TYR A 604 -17.03 -7.94 -16.82
CA TYR A 604 -17.08 -7.56 -15.41
C TYR A 604 -17.32 -8.76 -14.49
N PRO A 605 -16.88 -8.71 -13.22
CA PRO A 605 -17.12 -9.79 -12.27
C PRO A 605 -18.62 -9.89 -11.96
N ILE A 606 -19.11 -11.13 -11.81
CA ILE A 606 -20.50 -11.42 -11.40
C ILE A 606 -20.58 -12.07 -10.02
N ASP A 607 -19.46 -12.58 -9.53
CA ASP A 607 -19.37 -13.24 -8.23
C ASP A 607 -18.73 -12.28 -7.21
N TYR A 608 -19.55 -11.85 -6.25
CA TYR A 608 -19.15 -11.00 -5.13
C TYR A 608 -19.23 -11.76 -3.79
N ARG A 609 -19.26 -13.10 -3.82
CA ARG A 609 -19.35 -13.92 -2.60
C ARG A 609 -18.12 -13.72 -1.72
N LEU A 610 -18.35 -13.75 -0.41
CA LEU A 610 -17.30 -13.63 0.61
C LEU A 610 -16.49 -14.94 0.78
N THR A 611 -16.95 -16.04 0.21
CA THR A 611 -16.36 -17.37 0.36
C THR A 611 -16.28 -18.09 -0.99
N VAL A 612 -15.22 -18.89 -1.17
CA VAL A 612 -15.06 -19.77 -2.35
C VAL A 612 -16.03 -20.95 -2.31
N GLU A 613 -16.32 -21.44 -1.09
CA GLU A 613 -17.25 -22.54 -0.87
C GLU A 613 -18.68 -22.15 -1.26
N ASN A 614 -19.41 -23.12 -1.83
CA ASN A 614 -20.79 -22.92 -2.23
C ASN A 614 -21.71 -22.94 -1.00
N ILE A 615 -22.33 -21.81 -0.70
CA ILE A 615 -23.22 -21.65 0.47
C ILE A 615 -24.55 -22.42 0.33
N ASP A 616 -24.89 -22.88 -0.88
CA ASP A 616 -26.09 -23.67 -1.17
C ASP A 616 -25.88 -25.18 -0.95
N GLU A 617 -24.68 -25.62 -0.60
CA GLU A 617 -24.40 -27.02 -0.27
C GLU A 617 -24.99 -27.42 1.11
N PRO A 618 -25.36 -28.70 1.30
CA PRO A 618 -25.90 -29.16 2.58
C PRO A 618 -24.94 -28.88 3.76
N PHE A 619 -25.47 -28.41 4.89
CA PHE A 619 -24.67 -28.08 6.09
C PHE A 619 -23.88 -29.25 6.70
N VAL A 620 -24.12 -30.48 6.25
CA VAL A 620 -23.36 -31.66 6.63
C VAL A 620 -21.92 -31.59 6.10
N ASP A 621 -21.74 -31.03 4.91
CA ASP A 621 -20.46 -30.97 4.21
C ASP A 621 -19.68 -29.69 4.57
N PHE A 622 -20.39 -28.57 4.69
CA PHE A 622 -19.80 -27.27 5.03
C PHE A 622 -20.74 -26.39 5.86
N LEU A 623 -20.21 -25.74 6.90
CA LEU A 623 -20.98 -24.81 7.73
C LEU A 623 -20.52 -23.36 7.49
N PRO A 624 -21.31 -22.50 6.82
CA PRO A 624 -20.90 -21.16 6.38
C PRO A 624 -20.33 -20.26 7.49
N ILE A 625 -20.84 -20.35 8.72
CA ILE A 625 -20.36 -19.54 9.85
C ILE A 625 -18.89 -19.80 10.23
N ARG A 626 -18.31 -20.94 9.81
CA ARG A 626 -16.89 -21.25 10.05
C ARG A 626 -15.96 -20.46 9.15
N ALA A 627 -16.45 -19.95 8.02
CA ALA A 627 -15.66 -19.17 7.07
C ALA A 627 -15.62 -17.66 7.40
N TRP A 628 -16.33 -17.21 8.43
CA TRP A 628 -16.33 -15.80 8.83
C TRP A 628 -14.92 -15.27 9.12
N GLY A 629 -14.60 -14.12 8.54
CA GLY A 629 -13.34 -13.40 8.73
C GLY A 629 -12.08 -14.08 8.16
N GLN A 630 -12.22 -15.25 7.52
CA GLN A 630 -11.08 -15.98 6.97
C GLN A 630 -10.48 -15.26 5.76
N TYR A 631 -9.18 -15.46 5.55
CA TYR A 631 -8.50 -15.01 4.34
C TYR A 631 -8.72 -16.02 3.23
N VAL A 632 -8.97 -15.52 2.02
CA VAL A 632 -9.05 -16.36 0.83
C VAL A 632 -7.65 -16.49 0.24
N ASP A 633 -7.26 -17.73 -0.04
CA ASP A 633 -6.03 -18.03 -0.76
C ASP A 633 -6.18 -17.54 -2.22
N PHE A 634 -5.24 -16.71 -2.67
CA PHE A 634 -5.28 -16.13 -4.01
C PHE A 634 -5.27 -17.22 -5.08
N ASP A 635 -4.53 -18.32 -4.86
CA ASP A 635 -4.43 -19.43 -5.81
C ASP A 635 -5.73 -20.25 -5.92
N LYS A 636 -6.63 -20.13 -4.93
CA LYS A 636 -7.93 -20.83 -4.90
C LYS A 636 -9.09 -19.93 -5.33
N LEU A 637 -8.85 -18.65 -5.57
CA LEU A 637 -9.88 -17.69 -5.90
C LEU A 637 -10.39 -17.94 -7.34
N GLN A 638 -11.64 -18.40 -7.47
CA GLN A 638 -12.30 -18.58 -8.77
C GLN A 638 -13.31 -17.46 -9.01
N VAL A 639 -12.84 -16.32 -9.51
CA VAL A 639 -13.72 -15.20 -9.86
C VAL A 639 -14.49 -15.53 -11.13
N GLN A 640 -15.81 -15.46 -11.06
CA GLN A 640 -16.67 -15.58 -12.23
C GLN A 640 -16.86 -14.21 -12.90
N PHE A 641 -16.78 -14.20 -14.23
CA PHE A 641 -16.96 -13.00 -15.03
C PHE A 641 -18.15 -13.18 -15.98
N HIS A 642 -18.91 -12.11 -16.17
CA HIS A 642 -19.74 -11.96 -17.36
C HIS A 642 -18.83 -11.64 -18.53
N ILE A 643 -19.02 -12.37 -19.63
CA ILE A 643 -18.35 -12.17 -20.90
C ILE A 643 -19.47 -11.97 -21.92
N PRO A 644 -19.52 -10.83 -22.62
CA PRO A 644 -20.50 -10.58 -23.67
C PRO A 644 -20.55 -11.69 -24.71
N ASN A 645 -21.73 -12.24 -24.96
CA ASN A 645 -21.99 -13.16 -26.05
C ASN A 645 -22.41 -12.43 -27.33
N ASP A 646 -22.47 -13.17 -28.45
CA ASP A 646 -22.80 -12.60 -29.76
C ASP A 646 -24.18 -11.93 -29.79
N ASP A 647 -25.19 -12.49 -29.11
CA ASP A 647 -26.55 -11.93 -29.07
C ASP A 647 -26.59 -10.59 -28.31
N GLU A 648 -25.80 -10.46 -27.24
CA GLU A 648 -25.65 -9.21 -26.46
C GLU A 648 -24.95 -8.13 -27.28
N ILE A 649 -23.89 -8.51 -27.99
CA ILE A 649 -23.16 -7.62 -28.89
C ILE A 649 -24.04 -7.17 -30.06
N ASP A 650 -24.84 -8.06 -30.64
CA ASP A 650 -25.80 -7.73 -31.68
C ASP A 650 -26.88 -6.77 -31.16
N PHE A 651 -27.34 -6.95 -29.92
CA PHE A 651 -28.24 -5.99 -29.30
C PHE A 651 -27.59 -4.62 -29.11
N ALA A 652 -26.34 -4.56 -28.62
CA ALA A 652 -25.61 -3.29 -28.50
C ALA A 652 -25.43 -2.61 -29.87
N CYS A 653 -25.08 -3.37 -30.92
CA CYS A 653 -24.97 -2.87 -32.29
C CYS A 653 -26.32 -2.32 -32.81
N GLU A 654 -27.42 -3.05 -32.61
CA GLU A 654 -28.76 -2.59 -32.98
C GLU A 654 -29.11 -1.28 -32.26
N PHE A 655 -28.81 -1.20 -30.96
CA PHE A 655 -29.05 -0.01 -30.15
C PHE A 655 -28.27 1.20 -30.70
N VAL A 656 -26.95 1.04 -30.87
CA VAL A 656 -26.07 2.07 -31.43
C VAL A 656 -26.60 2.54 -32.78
N ASN A 657 -26.87 1.63 -33.70
CA ASN A 657 -27.37 1.95 -35.04
C ASN A 657 -28.73 2.67 -35.01
N THR A 658 -29.60 2.31 -34.08
CA THR A 658 -30.93 2.92 -33.97
C THR A 658 -30.85 4.37 -33.50
N PHE A 659 -29.96 4.69 -32.57
CA PHE A 659 -29.97 5.97 -31.86
C PHE A 659 -28.83 6.92 -32.21
N ILE A 660 -27.66 6.43 -32.65
CA ILE A 660 -26.50 7.29 -32.95
C ILE A 660 -26.65 8.02 -34.29
N TYR A 661 -27.09 7.33 -35.34
CA TYR A 661 -27.14 7.90 -36.70
C TYR A 661 -28.16 9.05 -36.84
N PRO A 662 -29.36 8.98 -36.24
CA PRO A 662 -30.30 10.11 -36.26
C PRO A 662 -29.69 11.38 -35.64
N GLU A 663 -29.01 11.25 -34.49
CA GLU A 663 -28.40 12.38 -33.78
C GLU A 663 -27.19 12.95 -34.54
N LEU A 664 -26.34 12.10 -35.11
CA LEU A 664 -25.22 12.53 -35.97
C LEU A 664 -25.72 13.26 -37.23
N THR A 665 -26.78 12.76 -37.85
CA THR A 665 -27.40 13.39 -39.02
C THR A 665 -27.98 14.75 -38.66
N LEU A 666 -28.69 14.84 -37.53
CA LEU A 666 -29.25 16.08 -37.01
C LEU A 666 -28.15 17.14 -36.79
N LEU A 667 -27.04 16.76 -36.16
CA LEU A 667 -25.91 17.66 -35.90
C LEU A 667 -25.18 18.08 -37.18
N ASN A 668 -24.99 17.17 -38.14
CA ASN A 668 -24.32 17.48 -39.41
C ASN A 668 -25.15 18.43 -40.28
N GLU A 669 -26.47 18.21 -40.39
CA GLU A 669 -27.33 19.00 -41.28
C GLU A 669 -27.79 20.33 -40.66
N LYS A 670 -28.06 20.33 -39.36
CA LYS A 670 -28.76 21.42 -38.67
C LYS A 670 -28.09 21.86 -37.37
N GLY A 671 -26.91 21.34 -37.02
CA GLY A 671 -26.26 21.58 -35.73
C GLY A 671 -26.15 23.06 -35.33
N LEU A 672 -25.82 23.96 -36.27
CA LEU A 672 -25.75 25.41 -36.02
C LEU A 672 -27.12 26.13 -36.03
N LYS A 673 -28.19 25.45 -36.46
CA LYS A 673 -29.54 25.99 -36.62
C LYS A 673 -30.51 25.54 -35.52
N ILE A 674 -30.21 24.46 -34.80
CA ILE A 674 -30.97 24.00 -33.62
C ILE A 674 -30.61 24.80 -32.36
N SER A 675 -31.47 24.71 -31.34
CA SER A 675 -31.22 25.40 -30.06
C SER A 675 -29.98 24.84 -29.35
N ASN A 676 -29.38 25.62 -28.46
CA ASN A 676 -28.23 25.14 -27.67
C ASN A 676 -28.60 23.95 -26.77
N ASP A 677 -29.82 23.92 -26.22
CA ASP A 677 -30.29 22.83 -25.37
C ASP A 677 -30.52 21.53 -26.16
N GLU A 678 -31.08 21.64 -27.37
CA GLU A 678 -31.26 20.50 -28.28
C GLU A 678 -29.91 19.97 -28.77
N ARG A 679 -28.96 20.86 -29.06
CA ARG A 679 -27.58 20.48 -29.41
C ARG A 679 -26.89 19.78 -28.24
N LEU A 680 -27.01 20.30 -27.03
CA LEU A 680 -26.42 19.72 -25.82
C LEU A 680 -26.99 18.32 -25.57
N ARG A 681 -28.31 18.15 -25.59
CA ARG A 681 -28.97 16.83 -25.49
C ARG A 681 -28.39 15.83 -26.49
N SER A 682 -28.36 16.21 -27.77
CA SER A 682 -27.89 15.35 -28.86
C SER A 682 -26.42 14.94 -28.66
N LEU A 683 -25.56 15.87 -28.24
CA LEU A 683 -24.16 15.59 -27.90
C LEU A 683 -24.02 14.70 -26.67
N THR A 684 -24.83 14.91 -25.63
CA THR A 684 -24.83 14.07 -24.41
C THR A 684 -25.18 12.63 -24.75
N ILE A 685 -26.20 12.40 -25.58
CA ILE A 685 -26.58 11.04 -26.01
C ILE A 685 -25.46 10.39 -26.84
N ILE A 686 -24.87 11.11 -27.81
CA ILE A 686 -23.74 10.59 -28.60
C ILE A 686 -22.56 10.24 -27.70
N GLN A 687 -22.25 11.10 -26.73
CA GLN A 687 -21.19 10.87 -25.75
C GLN A 687 -21.47 9.61 -24.93
N SER A 688 -22.67 9.46 -24.37
CA SER A 688 -23.03 8.28 -23.56
C SER A 688 -23.04 6.99 -24.37
N ILE A 689 -23.47 7.02 -25.64
CA ILE A 689 -23.34 5.88 -26.54
C ILE A 689 -21.85 5.52 -26.72
N ALA A 690 -21.01 6.51 -27.06
CA ALA A 690 -19.59 6.30 -27.31
C ALA A 690 -18.83 5.79 -26.08
N VAL A 691 -19.17 6.31 -24.89
CA VAL A 691 -18.61 5.85 -23.61
C VAL A 691 -19.09 4.41 -23.34
N GLY A 692 -20.40 4.15 -23.39
CA GLY A 692 -20.93 2.83 -23.05
C GLY A 692 -20.45 1.69 -23.97
N CYS A 693 -20.16 1.97 -25.25
CA CYS A 693 -19.65 0.96 -26.19
C CYS A 693 -18.15 1.05 -26.49
N PHE A 694 -17.36 1.82 -25.72
CA PHE A 694 -15.94 2.07 -26.05
C PHE A 694 -15.10 0.80 -26.21
N ARG A 695 -15.46 -0.27 -25.49
CA ARG A 695 -14.79 -1.58 -25.56
C ARG A 695 -14.97 -2.29 -26.90
N MET A 696 -16.01 -1.94 -27.65
CA MET A 696 -16.28 -2.47 -28.99
C MET A 696 -15.51 -1.71 -30.09
N ILE A 697 -15.08 -0.47 -29.81
CA ILE A 697 -14.49 0.41 -30.81
C ILE A 697 -12.99 0.13 -30.89
N PRO A 698 -12.44 -0.26 -32.05
CA PRO A 698 -11.01 -0.45 -32.21
C PRO A 698 -10.27 0.89 -32.01
N ARG A 699 -9.05 0.82 -31.49
CA ARG A 699 -8.20 2.02 -31.38
C ARG A 699 -7.96 2.58 -32.79
N ILE A 700 -8.15 3.89 -32.95
CA ILE A 700 -7.81 4.60 -34.18
C ILE A 700 -6.30 4.46 -34.38
N GLU A 701 -5.89 3.84 -35.48
CA GLU A 701 -4.47 3.65 -35.80
C GLU A 701 -3.80 5.00 -36.10
N SER A 702 -2.51 5.14 -35.75
CA SER A 702 -1.79 6.43 -35.84
C SER A 702 -1.76 7.05 -37.24
N GLU A 703 -1.86 6.24 -38.30
CA GLU A 703 -1.95 6.74 -39.68
C GLU A 703 -3.30 7.43 -39.98
N GLN A 704 -4.38 7.05 -39.31
CA GLN A 704 -5.70 7.67 -39.47
C GLN A 704 -5.82 8.99 -38.71
N ILE A 705 -5.05 9.15 -37.62
CA ILE A 705 -5.00 10.40 -36.83
C ILE A 705 -4.37 11.55 -37.64
N GLN A 706 -3.45 11.26 -38.56
CA GLN A 706 -2.85 12.31 -39.41
C GLN A 706 -3.84 12.91 -40.43
N ASN A 707 -4.97 12.25 -40.68
CA ASN A 707 -5.99 12.66 -41.65
C ASN A 707 -7.27 13.23 -41.00
N LEU A 708 -7.35 13.26 -39.66
CA LEU A 708 -8.39 13.91 -38.86
C LEU A 708 -7.89 15.28 -38.38
#